data_AF-B8FIE2-F1
#
_entry.id   AF-B8FIE2-F1
#
_cell.length_a   1.000
_cell.length_b   1.000
_cell.length_c   1.000
_cell.angle_alpha   90.00
_cell.angle_beta   90.00
_cell.angle_gamma   90.00
#
_symmetry.space_group_name_H-M   'P 1'
#
loop_
_entity.id
_entity.type
_entity.pdbx_description
1 polymer ?
#
loop_
_entity_poly.entity_id
_entity_poly.type
_entity_poly.pdbx_seq_one_letter_code
_entity_poly.pdbx_strand_id
1 'polypeptide(L)'
;MVFLACTASPGASFAFTCDSGDLNGTCVISSTQLMTNGEVISGTGGLIIADGGSLRTNAGESFYIHMDGDVTIESGGSIEGNLSSLTAANLTIESGGSISANGKGFASGQGEGAGSMTDGWRSGGGGAGHGGNGGQGPSAAGGSVYGSLKTPETPGSGGGFHTASASEGGPGGGVIKLAVGGILTVDGVITCNGGNGLSMSSGSGGGGSGGSIWIDANTLEGAGSITANGGAGSDVYYGAGGGAGGRIAVYYNTDNSTTVMQAFGGWSEVQYGGAGTVFTKAASALYGDLIIDNNGVSGADTSQVLTTTVTLDSMVLSNNGYYIVPAGCELNILSGFVNSTTNASITNHGTLSLPGTSTFTNITLYNNGSINDLANLTLSSSNIYQNGAMGDLTDLIIGADSTFEFQNLTPGKSITMTNVTILDAGVLTHEANSGALDNSLNLHVTGNLDLQSGGAISADAKGLASAQGDGAGSMTADFRAGGGGAGHGGTGGKGSSNAAGGCEYGSLMAPETPGSGGGYNTSYASAGGTGGGVIKLVVDGIFILDGAITCNGTVGLSMGSGAGGGGSGGSIWIDANTLDGEGSISANGGPGSDAYYGGGGGSGGRIAVYYTHDTSSVSMQAYGGWSEVQYGGAGTVFTKAASALYGDLTIDNNGVSGADTNQVLTSTLTLDNFTLRNNGYYVAPESTALCIEGVFINCNSSGVLTNNGAVTLTTSTVLTNVTFINNGTIANLASLELASSSFYSNGTFEDLTDLTIGANSTFEFQNLTPDTPITMTNLTILDTGLLTHNANTNTLDHSLNLHLTGNLDIRSGGGISADAKGLESGQGGGTGNTTDGFRVGGGGAGHGGTGGDGSGTAGGSIYGSLTTPETPGSGGGYNTFYASAGGVGGGVIKLTVEGILTLDGAITCNGTVGLSMGSGDGGGGSGGSIWIDANTLEGAGSITANGGPGSTAYNGGGGGAGGRIAIEAVIDTSDLTKLAIGGAGYQNGEIGTIYPIPPKSITSFIIESLSAIGEIDEDAKSVTLTAPYGTSLIGLTPTIAVTGVSVSPASGAAQDFTDGVPITYTVTAYDTSTQDYGVTINLDPPSSNNTITSAVYTVSTGGTAIETIVNVPFGISLADFLAALTAGDEYQSWNSSDLTDPVVSRQELIVTAQDGTSVTYVVYINLTPGDVNHDGLVAMEDLILAIQATAGLETAAPVYGNADVNGDGVLGLTDSLYIMREVLQ
;
A
#
# COMPACT_ATOMS: atom_id res chain seq x y z
N MET A 1 17.89 -22.03 -69.75
CA MET A 1 18.07 -21.18 -70.95
C MET A 1 18.75 -22.03 -72.00
N VAL A 2 18.22 -22.03 -73.22
CA VAL A 2 18.71 -22.81 -74.37
C VAL A 2 20.13 -22.37 -74.70
N PHE A 3 21.06 -23.32 -74.76
CA PHE A 3 22.43 -23.12 -75.25
C PHE A 3 22.38 -22.61 -76.70
N LEU A 4 22.83 -21.38 -76.93
CA LEU A 4 23.15 -20.87 -78.27
C LEU A 4 24.67 -20.69 -78.34
N ALA A 5 25.32 -21.66 -78.96
CA ALA A 5 26.73 -21.60 -79.31
C ALA A 5 26.94 -20.49 -80.35
N CYS A 6 27.77 -19.49 -80.03
CA CYS A 6 28.41 -18.63 -81.01
C CYS A 6 29.86 -19.10 -81.14
N THR A 7 30.15 -19.73 -82.27
CA THR A 7 31.48 -20.20 -82.68
C THR A 7 32.39 -19.02 -83.01
N ALA A 8 33.48 -18.85 -82.25
CA ALA A 8 34.63 -18.07 -82.69
C ALA A 8 35.68 -19.00 -83.36
N SER A 9 36.27 -18.51 -84.45
CA SER A 9 37.23 -19.18 -85.32
C SER A 9 38.49 -19.71 -84.59
N PRO A 10 39.02 -20.90 -84.94
CA PRO A 10 40.29 -21.39 -84.40
C PRO A 10 41.47 -20.71 -85.11
N GLY A 11 42.26 -19.95 -84.35
CA GLY A 11 43.49 -19.32 -84.84
C GLY A 11 44.60 -19.45 -83.80
N ALA A 12 45.57 -20.31 -84.10
CA ALA A 12 46.80 -20.61 -83.35
C ALA A 12 46.61 -21.25 -81.95
N SER A 13 46.63 -22.58 -81.90
CA SER A 13 46.99 -23.32 -80.69
C SER A 13 48.47 -23.08 -80.38
N PHE A 14 48.78 -22.24 -79.38
CA PHE A 14 50.07 -22.34 -78.71
C PHE A 14 50.06 -23.67 -77.95
N ALA A 15 50.88 -24.62 -78.38
CA ALA A 15 51.08 -25.85 -77.62
C ALA A 15 51.98 -25.50 -76.43
N PHE A 16 51.43 -25.58 -75.23
CA PHE A 16 52.21 -25.45 -73.99
C PHE A 16 53.40 -26.43 -74.02
N THR A 17 54.57 -25.99 -73.58
CA THR A 17 55.80 -26.80 -73.62
C THR A 17 56.46 -26.88 -72.25
N CYS A 18 56.77 -28.10 -71.83
CA CYS A 18 57.51 -28.40 -70.61
C CYS A 18 58.98 -27.99 -70.76
N ASP A 19 59.65 -27.61 -69.66
CA ASP A 19 61.10 -27.38 -69.68
C ASP A 19 61.86 -28.70 -69.87
N SER A 20 61.30 -29.79 -69.33
CA SER A 20 61.71 -31.15 -69.66
C SER A 20 60.54 -32.14 -69.59
N GLY A 21 60.63 -33.22 -70.37
CA GLY A 21 59.56 -34.22 -70.49
C GLY A 21 58.40 -33.77 -71.40
N ASP A 22 57.22 -34.38 -71.22
CA ASP A 22 56.00 -34.07 -71.98
C ASP A 22 54.73 -34.29 -71.13
N LEU A 23 53.61 -33.72 -71.59
CA LEU A 23 52.31 -33.73 -70.89
C LEU A 23 51.64 -35.11 -70.80
N ASN A 24 52.11 -36.13 -71.55
CA ASN A 24 51.59 -37.50 -71.48
C ASN A 24 52.48 -38.44 -70.64
N GLY A 25 53.70 -38.01 -70.28
CA GLY A 25 54.61 -38.69 -69.37
C GLY A 25 54.74 -37.93 -68.04
N THR A 26 55.87 -37.26 -67.84
CA THR A 26 56.08 -36.34 -66.72
C THR A 26 56.59 -35.03 -67.27
N CYS A 27 55.76 -33.98 -67.19
CA CYS A 27 56.10 -32.63 -67.58
C CYS A 27 56.72 -31.91 -66.38
N VAL A 28 57.96 -31.42 -66.51
CA VAL A 28 58.62 -30.65 -65.45
C VAL A 28 58.77 -29.19 -65.87
N ILE A 29 58.35 -28.29 -64.99
CA ILE A 29 58.53 -26.85 -65.06
C ILE A 29 59.57 -26.45 -64.03
N SER A 30 60.69 -25.92 -64.49
CA SER A 30 61.88 -25.54 -63.69
C SER A 30 62.27 -24.06 -63.87
N SER A 31 61.52 -23.34 -64.70
CA SER A 31 61.68 -21.92 -65.00
C SER A 31 60.32 -21.21 -65.00
N THR A 32 60.33 -19.88 -65.04
CA THR A 32 59.10 -19.09 -65.11
C THR A 32 58.51 -19.12 -66.52
N GLN A 33 57.29 -19.62 -66.65
CA GLN A 33 56.50 -19.61 -67.85
C GLN A 33 55.29 -18.68 -67.68
N LEU A 34 55.15 -17.73 -68.61
CA LEU A 34 54.03 -16.78 -68.64
C LEU A 34 52.87 -17.39 -69.43
N MET A 35 51.77 -17.63 -68.75
CA MET A 35 50.53 -18.16 -69.31
C MET A 35 49.71 -17.03 -69.93
N THR A 36 49.12 -17.30 -71.08
CA THR A 36 48.18 -16.41 -71.76
C THR A 36 46.76 -16.58 -71.22
N ASN A 37 45.93 -15.55 -71.33
CA ASN A 37 44.55 -15.63 -70.84
C ASN A 37 43.74 -16.71 -71.58
N GLY A 38 43.19 -17.66 -70.83
CA GLY A 38 42.44 -18.82 -71.32
C GLY A 38 43.32 -19.99 -71.74
N GLU A 39 44.62 -19.96 -71.51
CA GLU A 39 45.53 -21.07 -71.85
C GLU A 39 45.19 -22.33 -71.05
N VAL A 40 45.32 -23.50 -71.70
CA VAL A 40 44.97 -24.80 -71.12
C VAL A 40 46.19 -25.72 -71.19
N ILE A 41 46.74 -26.07 -70.04
CA ILE A 41 47.72 -27.14 -69.89
C ILE A 41 46.95 -28.44 -69.74
N SER A 42 47.11 -29.41 -70.64
CA SER A 42 46.40 -30.69 -70.50
C SER A 42 47.16 -31.89 -71.04
N GLY A 43 47.03 -33.03 -70.36
CA GLY A 43 47.65 -34.28 -70.79
C GLY A 43 47.37 -35.46 -69.86
N THR A 44 47.73 -36.65 -70.33
CA THR A 44 47.46 -37.92 -69.62
C THR A 44 48.50 -38.25 -68.53
N GLY A 45 49.60 -37.50 -68.46
CA GLY A 45 50.73 -37.70 -67.56
C GLY A 45 50.69 -36.88 -66.28
N GLY A 46 51.82 -36.78 -65.58
CA GLY A 46 51.99 -35.93 -64.40
C GLY A 46 52.64 -34.57 -64.70
N LEU A 47 52.45 -33.60 -63.82
CA LEU A 47 53.04 -32.24 -63.89
C LEU A 47 53.81 -31.95 -62.60
N ILE A 48 55.09 -31.62 -62.71
CA ILE A 48 55.93 -31.20 -61.58
C ILE A 48 56.34 -29.74 -61.80
N ILE A 49 56.01 -28.88 -60.85
CA ILE A 49 56.57 -27.53 -60.75
C ILE A 49 57.69 -27.62 -59.71
N ALA A 50 58.91 -27.75 -60.22
CA ALA A 50 60.11 -27.95 -59.42
C ALA A 50 60.57 -26.64 -58.76
N ASP A 51 61.58 -26.73 -57.88
CA ASP A 51 62.24 -25.54 -57.30
C ASP A 51 62.67 -24.53 -58.39
N GLY A 52 62.23 -23.28 -58.26
CA GLY A 52 62.46 -22.21 -59.23
C GLY A 52 61.53 -22.21 -60.46
N GLY A 53 60.72 -23.26 -60.63
CA GLY A 53 59.65 -23.34 -61.63
C GLY A 53 58.45 -22.48 -61.25
N SER A 54 57.88 -21.77 -62.22
CA SER A 54 56.70 -20.93 -61.96
C SER A 54 55.76 -20.85 -63.16
N LEU A 55 54.47 -21.05 -62.95
CA LEU A 55 53.42 -20.76 -63.94
C LEU A 55 52.71 -19.47 -63.55
N ARG A 56 52.76 -18.42 -64.39
CA ARG A 56 52.30 -17.08 -64.00
C ARG A 56 51.37 -16.44 -65.01
N THR A 57 50.37 -15.67 -64.56
CA THR A 57 49.56 -14.78 -65.42
C THR A 57 49.68 -13.31 -65.01
N ASN A 58 49.26 -12.39 -65.91
CA ASN A 58 49.03 -11.00 -65.52
C ASN A 58 47.74 -10.87 -64.68
N ALA A 59 47.54 -9.72 -64.05
CA ALA A 59 46.33 -9.46 -63.26
C ALA A 59 45.06 -9.52 -64.14
N GLY A 60 43.99 -10.12 -63.62
CA GLY A 60 42.74 -10.32 -64.36
C GLY A 60 42.77 -11.41 -65.45
N GLU A 61 43.92 -12.01 -65.74
CA GLU A 61 44.03 -13.15 -66.67
C GLU A 61 43.93 -14.47 -65.92
N SER A 62 43.37 -15.48 -66.57
CA SER A 62 43.17 -16.82 -66.01
C SER A 62 43.66 -17.93 -66.93
N PHE A 63 43.95 -19.10 -66.38
CA PHE A 63 44.35 -20.28 -67.15
C PHE A 63 43.86 -21.58 -66.48
N TYR A 64 44.04 -22.71 -67.16
CA TYR A 64 43.52 -24.02 -66.76
C TYR A 64 44.63 -25.08 -66.76
N ILE A 65 44.57 -26.02 -65.80
CA ILE A 65 45.45 -27.19 -65.73
C ILE A 65 44.58 -28.45 -65.66
N HIS A 66 44.65 -29.33 -66.65
CA HIS A 66 43.88 -30.58 -66.68
C HIS A 66 44.80 -31.79 -66.92
N MET A 67 45.28 -32.39 -65.83
CA MET A 67 46.16 -33.55 -65.86
C MET A 67 45.40 -34.80 -65.39
N ASP A 68 45.51 -35.90 -66.12
CA ASP A 68 44.96 -37.19 -65.65
C ASP A 68 45.86 -37.81 -64.55
N GLY A 69 47.15 -37.46 -64.52
CA GLY A 69 48.12 -37.91 -63.53
C GLY A 69 48.31 -36.95 -62.35
N ASP A 70 49.39 -37.17 -61.58
CA ASP A 70 49.68 -36.39 -60.37
C ASP A 70 50.27 -35.02 -60.71
N VAL A 71 49.85 -33.99 -59.95
CA VAL A 71 50.45 -32.66 -59.97
C VAL A 71 51.23 -32.46 -58.68
N THR A 72 52.50 -32.12 -58.77
CA THR A 72 53.36 -31.83 -57.60
C THR A 72 53.96 -30.45 -57.73
N ILE A 73 53.81 -29.63 -56.69
CA ILE A 73 54.49 -28.35 -56.52
C ILE A 73 55.52 -28.56 -55.42
N GLU A 74 56.78 -28.68 -55.83
CA GLU A 74 57.89 -28.89 -54.91
C GLU A 74 58.18 -27.63 -54.10
N SER A 75 58.99 -27.75 -53.06
CA SER A 75 59.52 -26.60 -52.33
C SER A 75 60.18 -25.59 -53.29
N GLY A 76 59.73 -24.33 -53.28
CA GLY A 76 60.22 -23.29 -54.19
C GLY A 76 59.52 -23.22 -55.55
N GLY A 77 58.65 -24.18 -55.88
CA GLY A 77 57.77 -24.12 -57.06
C GLY A 77 56.53 -23.25 -56.83
N SER A 78 56.04 -22.56 -57.87
CA SER A 78 54.85 -21.71 -57.75
C SER A 78 53.87 -21.72 -58.92
N ILE A 79 52.59 -21.53 -58.59
CA ILE A 79 51.57 -21.07 -59.53
C ILE A 79 51.16 -19.66 -59.09
N GLU A 80 51.32 -18.65 -59.96
CA GLU A 80 51.05 -17.24 -59.69
C GLU A 80 50.02 -16.64 -60.67
N GLY A 81 48.74 -16.85 -60.42
CA GLY A 81 47.69 -16.35 -61.32
C GLY A 81 46.30 -16.84 -60.94
N ASN A 82 45.28 -16.32 -61.64
CA ASN A 82 43.93 -16.88 -61.51
C ASN A 82 43.91 -18.27 -62.15
N LEU A 83 43.58 -19.28 -61.36
CA LEU A 83 43.50 -20.68 -61.76
C LEU A 83 42.03 -21.07 -61.83
N SER A 84 41.43 -20.95 -63.00
CA SER A 84 39.99 -21.14 -63.21
C SER A 84 39.56 -22.60 -63.01
N SER A 85 40.46 -23.56 -63.24
CA SER A 85 40.30 -24.96 -62.88
C SER A 85 41.64 -25.68 -62.93
N LEU A 86 41.93 -26.47 -61.89
CA LEU A 86 42.96 -27.50 -61.87
C LEU A 86 42.31 -28.86 -61.62
N THR A 87 42.51 -29.82 -62.53
CA THR A 87 42.16 -31.24 -62.31
C THR A 87 43.41 -32.11 -62.30
N ALA A 88 43.48 -33.04 -61.35
CA ALA A 88 44.61 -33.95 -61.14
C ALA A 88 44.14 -35.26 -60.48
N ALA A 89 44.91 -36.36 -60.66
CA ALA A 89 44.72 -37.57 -59.86
C ALA A 89 45.02 -37.31 -58.38
N ASN A 90 46.24 -36.87 -58.07
CA ASN A 90 46.61 -36.34 -56.77
C ASN A 90 47.28 -34.98 -56.95
N LEU A 91 47.13 -34.07 -55.98
CA LEU A 91 47.83 -32.79 -55.94
C LEU A 91 48.61 -32.68 -54.64
N THR A 92 49.93 -32.57 -54.75
CA THR A 92 50.82 -32.32 -53.61
C THR A 92 51.42 -30.93 -53.71
N ILE A 93 51.24 -30.12 -52.66
CA ILE A 93 51.91 -28.83 -52.49
C ILE A 93 52.84 -28.99 -51.28
N GLU A 94 54.13 -29.18 -51.55
CA GLU A 94 55.12 -29.37 -50.50
C GLU A 94 55.32 -28.11 -49.67
N SER A 95 55.95 -28.26 -48.50
CA SER A 95 56.35 -27.11 -47.68
C SER A 95 57.28 -26.17 -48.47
N GLY A 96 56.87 -24.92 -48.62
CA GLY A 96 57.55 -23.91 -49.46
C GLY A 96 57.06 -23.85 -50.91
N GLY A 97 56.20 -24.77 -51.35
CA GLY A 97 55.46 -24.68 -52.61
C GLY A 97 54.22 -23.79 -52.48
N SER A 98 53.74 -23.20 -53.58
CA SER A 98 52.59 -22.27 -53.54
C SER A 98 51.67 -22.27 -54.75
N ILE A 99 50.38 -22.05 -54.51
CA ILE A 99 49.39 -21.61 -55.49
C ILE A 99 48.84 -20.26 -55.01
N SER A 100 49.11 -19.18 -55.74
CA SER A 100 48.83 -17.82 -55.33
C SER A 100 48.11 -17.04 -56.43
N ALA A 101 46.96 -16.47 -56.08
CA ALA A 101 46.27 -15.47 -56.86
C ALA A 101 46.16 -14.14 -56.09
N ASN A 102 47.11 -13.83 -55.20
CA ASN A 102 47.10 -12.61 -54.40
C ASN A 102 47.09 -11.36 -55.29
N GLY A 103 46.14 -10.43 -55.04
CA GLY A 103 46.01 -9.19 -55.80
C GLY A 103 45.70 -9.36 -57.30
N LYS A 104 45.29 -10.55 -57.75
CA LYS A 104 45.00 -10.86 -59.18
C LYS A 104 43.54 -10.65 -59.59
N GLY A 105 42.70 -10.19 -58.67
CA GLY A 105 41.30 -9.85 -58.88
C GLY A 105 41.11 -8.47 -59.51
N PHE A 106 40.05 -7.76 -59.11
CA PHE A 106 39.75 -6.43 -59.64
C PHE A 106 40.77 -5.38 -59.17
N ALA A 107 41.08 -4.42 -60.04
CA ALA A 107 41.97 -3.29 -59.73
C ALA A 107 41.32 -2.29 -58.76
N SER A 108 42.11 -1.33 -58.25
CA SER A 108 41.67 -0.25 -57.36
C SER A 108 40.34 0.38 -57.79
N GLY A 109 39.39 0.48 -56.86
CA GLY A 109 38.07 1.10 -57.07
C GLY A 109 37.17 0.36 -58.06
N GLN A 110 37.47 -0.88 -58.44
CA GLN A 110 36.69 -1.71 -59.36
C GLN A 110 36.18 -3.00 -58.69
N GLY A 111 35.12 -3.58 -59.25
CA GLY A 111 34.47 -4.79 -58.75
C GLY A 111 33.10 -4.54 -58.12
N GLU A 112 32.33 -5.60 -57.89
CA GLU A 112 30.96 -5.54 -57.35
C GLU A 112 30.90 -4.95 -55.93
N GLY A 113 31.94 -5.21 -55.13
CA GLY A 113 32.12 -4.69 -53.78
C GLY A 113 33.27 -3.71 -53.69
N ALA A 114 33.50 -2.86 -54.71
CA ALA A 114 34.57 -1.88 -54.65
C ALA A 114 34.41 -0.92 -53.46
N GLY A 115 35.53 -0.59 -52.81
CA GLY A 115 35.52 0.44 -51.76
C GLY A 115 35.21 1.83 -52.32
N SER A 116 34.50 2.67 -51.56
CA SER A 116 34.15 4.01 -52.05
C SER A 116 35.38 4.89 -52.23
N MET A 117 35.38 5.64 -53.33
CA MET A 117 36.39 6.66 -53.63
C MET A 117 36.06 7.96 -52.89
N THR A 118 37.09 8.75 -52.59
CA THR A 118 36.93 10.07 -51.95
C THR A 118 37.92 11.08 -52.54
N ASP A 119 37.55 12.35 -52.54
CA ASP A 119 38.39 13.50 -52.93
C ASP A 119 38.57 14.52 -51.78
N GLY A 120 37.97 14.23 -50.62
CA GLY A 120 37.83 15.16 -49.51
C GLY A 120 39.14 15.41 -48.74
N TRP A 121 39.29 16.61 -48.20
CA TRP A 121 40.39 16.94 -47.30
C TRP A 121 40.24 16.17 -45.97
N ARG A 122 41.30 15.44 -45.55
CA ARG A 122 41.28 14.50 -44.40
C ARG A 122 40.37 13.29 -44.59
N SER A 123 40.40 12.70 -45.79
CA SER A 123 39.62 11.51 -46.12
C SER A 123 40.53 10.33 -46.48
N GLY A 124 39.97 9.12 -46.43
CA GLY A 124 40.64 7.89 -46.85
C GLY A 124 39.64 6.98 -47.54
N GLY A 125 40.09 6.22 -48.53
CA GLY A 125 39.25 5.30 -49.29
C GLY A 125 38.63 4.21 -48.40
N GLY A 126 37.43 3.76 -48.74
CA GLY A 126 36.82 2.59 -48.10
C GLY A 126 37.55 1.31 -48.50
N GLY A 127 37.59 0.31 -47.62
CA GLY A 127 38.05 -1.04 -47.98
C GLY A 127 37.07 -1.73 -48.91
N ALA A 128 37.53 -2.66 -49.74
CA ALA A 128 36.66 -3.43 -50.62
C ALA A 128 35.94 -4.56 -49.87
N GLY A 129 34.74 -4.94 -50.34
CA GLY A 129 34.00 -6.12 -49.89
C GLY A 129 34.19 -7.31 -50.84
N HIS A 130 34.00 -8.52 -50.33
CA HIS A 130 33.89 -9.84 -50.99
C HIS A 130 33.92 -10.83 -49.84
N GLY A 131 32.99 -11.79 -49.71
CA GLY A 131 32.95 -12.65 -48.51
C GLY A 131 32.39 -11.96 -47.25
N GLY A 132 32.94 -10.79 -46.89
CA GLY A 132 32.40 -9.83 -45.92
C GLY A 132 32.34 -8.40 -46.47
N ASN A 133 31.93 -7.44 -45.64
CA ASN A 133 31.94 -6.00 -45.98
C ASN A 133 33.33 -5.40 -45.74
N GLY A 134 33.73 -4.46 -46.60
CA GLY A 134 34.96 -3.68 -46.39
C GLY A 134 34.80 -2.70 -45.24
N GLY A 135 35.91 -2.38 -44.57
CA GLY A 135 35.94 -1.36 -43.53
C GLY A 135 35.71 0.04 -44.11
N GLN A 136 35.08 0.93 -43.34
CA GLN A 136 34.91 2.32 -43.74
C GLN A 136 36.20 3.12 -43.58
N GLY A 137 36.47 3.99 -44.56
CA GLY A 137 37.48 5.04 -44.46
C GLY A 137 36.84 6.36 -44.02
N PRO A 138 37.62 7.35 -43.58
CA PRO A 138 37.09 8.66 -43.19
C PRO A 138 36.37 9.30 -44.39
N SER A 139 35.05 9.45 -44.28
CA SER A 139 34.14 9.94 -45.34
C SER A 139 33.97 9.04 -46.56
N ALA A 140 34.35 7.75 -46.49
CA ALA A 140 34.16 6.80 -47.59
C ALA A 140 33.64 5.45 -47.07
N ALA A 141 32.48 5.00 -47.58
CA ALA A 141 31.91 3.71 -47.21
C ALA A 141 32.77 2.55 -47.75
N GLY A 142 32.87 1.47 -46.96
CA GLY A 142 33.42 0.21 -47.42
C GLY A 142 32.53 -0.45 -48.48
N GLY A 143 33.10 -1.39 -49.22
CA GLY A 143 32.40 -2.15 -50.25
C GLY A 143 31.51 -3.25 -49.66
N SER A 144 30.40 -3.54 -50.34
CA SER A 144 29.45 -4.58 -49.91
C SER A 144 29.95 -6.00 -50.17
N VAL A 145 29.44 -6.95 -49.39
CA VAL A 145 29.60 -8.39 -49.61
C VAL A 145 28.97 -8.85 -50.93
N TYR A 146 29.62 -9.81 -51.60
CA TYR A 146 29.08 -10.53 -52.77
C TYR A 146 29.72 -11.93 -52.90
N GLY A 147 29.40 -12.64 -53.99
CA GLY A 147 29.91 -13.98 -54.28
C GLY A 147 29.12 -15.10 -53.59
N SER A 148 29.21 -16.30 -54.14
CA SER A 148 28.53 -17.49 -53.60
C SER A 148 29.32 -18.10 -52.46
N LEU A 149 28.64 -18.40 -51.34
CA LEU A 149 29.21 -19.15 -50.22
C LEU A 149 29.64 -20.56 -50.63
N LYS A 150 28.80 -21.26 -51.40
CA LYS A 150 28.96 -22.69 -51.72
C LYS A 150 29.78 -22.90 -53.00
N THR A 151 29.76 -21.95 -53.92
CA THR A 151 30.43 -22.06 -55.23
C THR A 151 31.22 -20.77 -55.53
N PRO A 152 32.27 -20.46 -54.75
CA PRO A 152 33.00 -19.21 -54.89
C PRO A 152 33.84 -19.23 -56.18
N GLU A 153 33.43 -18.42 -57.17
CA GLU A 153 34.11 -18.31 -58.47
C GLU A 153 34.41 -16.84 -58.86
N THR A 154 34.04 -15.88 -58.01
CA THR A 154 34.22 -14.46 -58.30
C THR A 154 35.52 -13.92 -57.71
N PRO A 155 36.28 -13.10 -58.45
CA PRO A 155 37.45 -12.43 -57.88
C PRO A 155 37.05 -11.38 -56.85
N GLY A 156 37.96 -11.08 -55.92
CA GLY A 156 37.85 -9.99 -54.95
C GLY A 156 37.90 -8.61 -55.62
N SER A 157 37.32 -7.62 -54.94
CA SER A 157 37.21 -6.23 -55.39
C SER A 157 38.39 -5.38 -54.94
N GLY A 158 38.67 -4.30 -55.67
CA GLY A 158 39.70 -3.34 -55.31
C GLY A 158 39.23 -2.30 -54.29
N GLY A 159 40.14 -1.88 -53.40
CA GLY A 159 39.89 -0.85 -52.39
C GLY A 159 39.65 0.54 -52.98
N GLY A 160 39.07 1.42 -52.18
CA GLY A 160 38.72 2.79 -52.57
C GLY A 160 39.93 3.67 -52.83
N PHE A 161 39.82 4.51 -53.86
CA PHE A 161 40.85 5.43 -54.34
C PHE A 161 40.68 6.83 -53.72
N HIS A 162 41.78 7.47 -53.28
CA HIS A 162 41.78 8.89 -52.93
C HIS A 162 42.19 9.76 -54.13
N THR A 163 41.21 10.37 -54.82
CA THR A 163 41.36 10.93 -56.17
C THR A 163 42.30 12.13 -56.22
N ALA A 164 42.28 12.97 -55.19
CA ALA A 164 43.07 14.21 -55.12
C ALA A 164 44.57 13.97 -54.87
N SER A 165 44.95 12.83 -54.28
CA SER A 165 46.35 12.49 -53.95
C SER A 165 46.90 11.32 -54.79
N ALA A 166 46.12 10.80 -55.74
CA ALA A 166 46.44 9.61 -56.52
C ALA A 166 46.79 8.38 -55.66
N SER A 167 46.19 8.26 -54.48
CA SER A 167 46.43 7.11 -53.60
C SER A 167 45.49 5.96 -53.97
N GLU A 168 46.03 5.02 -54.73
CA GLU A 168 45.32 3.81 -55.18
C GLU A 168 44.97 2.90 -54.01
N GLY A 169 43.75 2.35 -54.03
CA GLY A 169 43.37 1.26 -53.17
C GLY A 169 44.02 -0.05 -53.62
N GLY A 170 44.11 -1.01 -52.71
CA GLY A 170 44.72 -2.30 -53.01
C GLY A 170 43.87 -3.12 -53.99
N PRO A 171 44.48 -3.88 -54.93
CA PRO A 171 43.73 -4.76 -55.82
C PRO A 171 43.12 -5.94 -55.05
N GLY A 172 41.99 -6.46 -55.51
CA GLY A 172 41.35 -7.62 -54.90
C GLY A 172 42.08 -8.94 -55.16
N GLY A 173 41.83 -9.95 -54.34
CA GLY A 173 42.34 -11.31 -54.51
C GLY A 173 41.74 -12.01 -55.74
N GLY A 174 42.47 -12.94 -56.32
CA GLY A 174 42.08 -13.68 -57.52
C GLY A 174 41.17 -14.88 -57.25
N VAL A 175 41.13 -15.82 -58.20
CA VAL A 175 40.31 -17.05 -58.11
C VAL A 175 41.19 -18.28 -58.27
N ILE A 176 41.03 -19.26 -57.38
CA ILE A 176 41.65 -20.59 -57.46
C ILE A 176 40.56 -21.64 -57.35
N LYS A 177 40.46 -22.55 -58.34
CA LYS A 177 39.57 -23.70 -58.31
C LYS A 177 40.35 -25.00 -58.51
N LEU A 178 40.27 -25.92 -57.55
CA LEU A 178 40.94 -27.22 -57.55
C LEU A 178 39.91 -28.35 -57.51
N ALA A 179 40.07 -29.36 -58.36
CA ALA A 179 39.25 -30.57 -58.43
C ALA A 179 40.17 -31.80 -58.50
N VAL A 180 40.43 -32.43 -57.35
CA VAL A 180 41.43 -33.50 -57.17
C VAL A 180 40.71 -34.82 -56.94
N GLY A 181 40.90 -35.79 -57.85
CA GLY A 181 40.19 -37.07 -57.79
C GLY A 181 40.58 -37.97 -56.62
N GLY A 182 41.82 -37.83 -56.13
CA GLY A 182 42.43 -38.58 -55.03
C GLY A 182 42.79 -37.69 -53.85
N ILE A 183 44.08 -37.65 -53.51
CA ILE A 183 44.59 -36.93 -52.33
C ILE A 183 45.06 -35.52 -52.74
N LEU A 184 44.55 -34.50 -52.03
CA LEU A 184 45.09 -33.16 -51.99
C LEU A 184 45.93 -33.00 -50.70
N THR A 185 47.25 -32.95 -50.84
CA THR A 185 48.17 -32.69 -49.72
C THR A 185 48.63 -31.23 -49.77
N VAL A 186 48.28 -30.45 -48.74
CA VAL A 186 48.66 -29.04 -48.61
C VAL A 186 49.59 -28.86 -47.42
N ASP A 187 50.90 -28.95 -47.66
CA ASP A 187 51.95 -28.57 -46.68
C ASP A 187 52.54 -27.18 -46.97
N GLY A 188 52.38 -26.71 -48.21
CA GLY A 188 52.67 -25.33 -48.63
C GLY A 188 51.48 -24.39 -48.44
N VAL A 189 51.28 -23.47 -49.39
CA VAL A 189 50.24 -22.44 -49.29
C VAL A 189 49.35 -22.34 -50.53
N ILE A 190 48.04 -22.15 -50.31
CA ILE A 190 47.06 -21.76 -51.32
C ILE A 190 46.49 -20.40 -50.91
N THR A 191 46.64 -19.36 -51.74
CA THR A 191 46.32 -18.00 -51.31
C THR A 191 45.66 -17.12 -52.37
N CYS A 192 44.58 -16.44 -51.99
CA CYS A 192 43.84 -15.44 -52.77
C CYS A 192 43.67 -14.15 -51.97
N ASN A 193 44.71 -13.66 -51.29
CA ASN A 193 44.63 -12.48 -50.44
C ASN A 193 44.50 -11.18 -51.27
N GLY A 194 43.78 -10.21 -50.70
CA GLY A 194 43.71 -8.84 -51.22
C GLY A 194 45.02 -8.08 -51.03
N GLY A 195 45.27 -7.11 -51.92
CA GLY A 195 46.41 -6.20 -51.82
C GLY A 195 46.15 -5.06 -50.84
N ASN A 196 47.22 -4.51 -50.25
CA ASN A 196 47.12 -3.36 -49.36
C ASN A 196 46.87 -2.06 -50.14
N GLY A 197 46.17 -1.12 -49.51
CA GLY A 197 46.02 0.24 -50.02
C GLY A 197 47.35 1.00 -50.01
N LEU A 198 47.57 1.85 -51.00
CA LEU A 198 48.77 2.69 -51.09
C LEU A 198 48.55 4.04 -50.40
N SER A 199 49.65 4.63 -49.92
CA SER A 199 49.67 5.95 -49.30
C SER A 199 50.48 6.93 -50.16
N MET A 200 49.95 8.12 -50.41
CA MET A 200 50.72 9.26 -50.92
C MET A 200 50.55 10.48 -50.01
N SER A 201 51.32 11.55 -50.26
CA SER A 201 51.58 12.68 -49.35
C SER A 201 50.38 13.39 -48.70
N SER A 202 49.13 13.12 -49.11
CA SER A 202 47.93 13.72 -48.52
C SER A 202 46.66 12.85 -48.53
N GLY A 203 46.75 11.55 -48.82
CA GLY A 203 45.59 10.66 -48.85
C GLY A 203 45.95 9.18 -48.72
N SER A 204 44.95 8.37 -48.38
CA SER A 204 45.09 6.95 -48.03
C SER A 204 44.13 6.09 -48.86
N GLY A 205 44.68 5.10 -49.57
CA GLY A 205 43.89 4.09 -50.30
C GLY A 205 43.37 2.99 -49.38
N GLY A 206 42.16 2.50 -49.65
CA GLY A 206 41.57 1.38 -48.91
C GLY A 206 42.18 0.03 -49.30
N GLY A 207 42.08 -0.97 -48.43
CA GLY A 207 42.53 -2.34 -48.72
C GLY A 207 41.64 -3.06 -49.73
N GLY A 208 42.22 -3.88 -50.60
CA GLY A 208 41.49 -4.78 -51.51
C GLY A 208 40.94 -5.99 -50.76
N SER A 209 39.82 -6.56 -51.20
CA SER A 209 39.23 -7.73 -50.54
C SER A 209 39.94 -9.02 -50.95
N GLY A 210 39.85 -10.05 -50.12
CA GLY A 210 40.23 -11.41 -50.48
C GLY A 210 39.45 -11.92 -51.69
N GLY A 211 39.94 -12.98 -52.32
CA GLY A 211 39.37 -13.61 -53.51
C GLY A 211 38.63 -14.90 -53.21
N SER A 212 38.43 -15.73 -54.24
CA SER A 212 37.72 -17.01 -54.13
C SER A 212 38.68 -18.20 -54.19
N ILE A 213 38.52 -19.15 -53.27
CA ILE A 213 39.17 -20.47 -53.31
C ILE A 213 38.08 -21.53 -53.26
N TRP A 214 37.99 -22.38 -54.28
CA TRP A 214 37.09 -23.53 -54.32
C TRP A 214 37.89 -24.82 -54.51
N ILE A 215 37.80 -25.73 -53.54
CA ILE A 215 38.47 -27.02 -53.55
C ILE A 215 37.41 -28.13 -53.53
N ASP A 216 37.54 -29.10 -54.43
CA ASP A 216 36.83 -30.39 -54.42
C ASP A 216 37.88 -31.50 -54.43
N ALA A 217 38.01 -32.26 -53.35
CA ALA A 217 39.01 -33.30 -53.18
C ALA A 217 38.37 -34.60 -52.68
N ASN A 218 38.92 -35.77 -53.00
CA ASN A 218 38.49 -36.98 -52.32
C ASN A 218 39.04 -37.01 -50.88
N THR A 219 40.34 -36.82 -50.69
CA THR A 219 40.98 -36.76 -49.36
C THR A 219 41.80 -35.48 -49.22
N LEU A 220 41.62 -34.74 -48.12
CA LEU A 220 42.44 -33.58 -47.76
C LEU A 220 43.46 -33.98 -46.69
N GLU A 221 44.74 -33.66 -46.91
CA GLU A 221 45.86 -33.92 -45.99
C GLU A 221 46.80 -32.70 -45.92
N GLY A 222 47.69 -32.70 -44.94
CA GLY A 222 48.76 -31.71 -44.79
C GLY A 222 48.56 -30.73 -43.63
N ALA A 223 49.56 -29.89 -43.41
CA ALA A 223 49.61 -28.93 -42.30
C ALA A 223 49.87 -27.47 -42.72
N GLY A 224 49.74 -27.19 -44.02
CA GLY A 224 49.92 -25.87 -44.63
C GLY A 224 48.75 -24.91 -44.41
N SER A 225 48.58 -23.93 -45.30
CA SER A 225 47.50 -22.92 -45.17
C SER A 225 46.73 -22.64 -46.46
N ILE A 226 45.46 -22.28 -46.29
CA ILE A 226 44.53 -21.84 -47.34
C ILE A 226 43.98 -20.47 -46.92
N THR A 227 44.35 -19.40 -47.62
CA THR A 227 44.04 -18.03 -47.18
C THR A 227 43.39 -17.17 -48.24
N ALA A 228 42.34 -16.45 -47.87
CA ALA A 228 41.70 -15.42 -48.68
C ALA A 228 41.50 -14.15 -47.84
N ASN A 229 42.53 -13.67 -47.16
CA ASN A 229 42.45 -12.52 -46.27
C ASN A 229 42.34 -11.20 -47.05
N GLY A 230 41.67 -10.21 -46.45
CA GLY A 230 41.62 -8.85 -46.97
C GLY A 230 42.96 -8.12 -46.80
N GLY A 231 43.23 -7.18 -47.70
CA GLY A 231 44.40 -6.31 -47.63
C GLY A 231 44.22 -5.19 -46.61
N ALA A 232 45.31 -4.70 -46.05
CA ALA A 232 45.30 -3.59 -45.10
C ALA A 232 44.93 -2.27 -45.79
N GLY A 233 44.18 -1.41 -45.10
CA GLY A 233 44.07 0.00 -45.44
C GLY A 233 45.36 0.73 -45.13
N SER A 234 45.64 1.82 -45.86
CA SER A 234 46.79 2.69 -45.58
C SER A 234 46.71 3.31 -44.17
N ASP A 235 47.83 3.37 -43.45
CA ASP A 235 47.98 3.87 -42.07
C ASP A 235 48.37 5.37 -41.99
N VAL A 236 48.50 6.08 -43.12
CA VAL A 236 49.07 7.44 -43.12
C VAL A 236 47.99 8.53 -42.94
N TYR A 237 48.34 9.58 -42.19
CA TYR A 237 47.60 10.84 -41.90
C TYR A 237 46.26 10.69 -41.14
N TYR A 238 45.32 9.88 -41.64
CA TYR A 238 43.98 9.68 -41.05
C TYR A 238 43.41 8.26 -41.23
N GLY A 239 44.21 7.34 -41.81
CA GLY A 239 43.81 5.95 -42.07
C GLY A 239 42.85 5.77 -43.26
N ALA A 240 42.69 4.52 -43.70
CA ALA A 240 41.71 4.08 -44.69
C ALA A 240 41.14 2.72 -44.27
N GLY A 241 39.98 2.34 -44.83
CA GLY A 241 39.32 1.10 -44.44
C GLY A 241 40.06 -0.16 -44.89
N GLY A 242 40.07 -1.19 -44.04
CA GLY A 242 40.63 -2.51 -44.37
C GLY A 242 39.73 -3.29 -45.34
N GLY A 243 40.32 -4.03 -46.28
CA GLY A 243 39.55 -4.87 -47.20
C GLY A 243 38.93 -6.08 -46.49
N ALA A 244 37.78 -6.58 -46.94
CA ALA A 244 37.16 -7.77 -46.37
C ALA A 244 37.94 -9.05 -46.69
N GLY A 245 37.83 -10.08 -45.85
CA GLY A 245 38.26 -11.43 -46.21
C GLY A 245 37.32 -12.05 -47.24
N GLY A 246 37.84 -12.85 -48.17
CA GLY A 246 37.13 -13.44 -49.30
C GLY A 246 36.37 -14.74 -48.99
N ARG A 247 36.25 -15.63 -49.97
CA ARG A 247 35.47 -16.88 -49.83
C ARG A 247 36.31 -18.12 -50.07
N ILE A 248 36.28 -19.04 -49.11
CA ILE A 248 36.90 -20.36 -49.21
C ILE A 248 35.77 -21.40 -49.14
N ALA A 249 35.70 -22.31 -50.10
CA ALA A 249 34.82 -23.47 -50.07
C ALA A 249 35.62 -24.76 -50.29
N VAL A 250 35.52 -25.72 -49.37
CA VAL A 250 36.25 -26.99 -49.42
C VAL A 250 35.28 -28.16 -49.32
N TYR A 251 35.22 -28.98 -50.37
CA TYR A 251 34.45 -30.21 -50.45
C TYR A 251 35.40 -31.40 -50.35
N TYR A 252 35.09 -32.36 -49.48
CA TYR A 252 35.93 -33.54 -49.26
C TYR A 252 35.13 -34.81 -48.95
N ASN A 253 35.66 -36.00 -49.24
CA ASN A 253 35.13 -37.25 -48.68
C ASN A 253 35.76 -37.56 -47.31
N THR A 254 37.04 -37.26 -47.14
CA THR A 254 37.79 -37.46 -45.89
C THR A 254 38.75 -36.29 -45.67
N ASP A 255 38.77 -35.74 -44.46
CA ASP A 255 39.74 -34.72 -44.05
C ASP A 255 40.61 -35.28 -42.92
N ASN A 256 41.90 -35.45 -43.21
CA ASN A 256 42.93 -35.86 -42.24
C ASN A 256 43.91 -34.71 -41.98
N SER A 257 43.60 -33.50 -42.43
CA SER A 257 44.51 -32.36 -42.39
C SER A 257 44.47 -31.63 -41.04
N THR A 258 45.50 -30.84 -40.79
CA THR A 258 45.50 -29.76 -39.80
C THR A 258 45.70 -28.42 -40.51
N THR A 259 45.29 -28.33 -41.78
CA THR A 259 45.46 -27.16 -42.61
C THR A 259 44.71 -25.97 -42.04
N VAL A 260 45.38 -24.82 -41.97
CA VAL A 260 44.80 -23.59 -41.44
C VAL A 260 44.05 -22.86 -42.55
N MET A 261 42.75 -22.66 -42.38
CA MET A 261 41.90 -21.92 -43.31
C MET A 261 41.57 -20.53 -42.75
N GLN A 262 41.85 -19.47 -43.52
CA GLN A 262 41.66 -18.09 -43.05
C GLN A 262 41.04 -17.20 -44.12
N ALA A 263 40.04 -16.43 -43.72
CA ALA A 263 39.46 -15.37 -44.54
C ALA A 263 39.26 -14.13 -43.66
N PHE A 264 40.32 -13.64 -43.05
CA PHE A 264 40.26 -12.50 -42.13
C PHE A 264 40.04 -11.18 -42.86
N GLY A 265 39.37 -10.24 -42.19
CA GLY A 265 39.38 -8.85 -42.59
C GLY A 265 40.78 -8.23 -42.51
N GLY A 266 41.03 -7.28 -43.41
CA GLY A 266 42.27 -6.51 -43.47
C GLY A 266 42.37 -5.49 -42.34
N TRP A 267 43.61 -5.21 -41.94
CA TRP A 267 43.92 -4.24 -40.89
C TRP A 267 43.58 -2.80 -41.29
N SER A 268 43.19 -1.96 -40.31
CA SER A 268 43.01 -0.51 -40.50
C SER A 268 42.99 0.23 -39.15
N GLU A 269 43.45 1.48 -39.13
CA GLU A 269 43.31 2.38 -37.96
C GLU A 269 41.89 2.94 -37.77
N VAL A 270 41.06 2.90 -38.82
CA VAL A 270 39.69 3.45 -38.83
C VAL A 270 38.66 2.36 -38.58
N GLN A 271 38.53 1.40 -39.51
CA GLN A 271 37.72 0.21 -39.34
C GLN A 271 38.33 -0.96 -40.10
N TYR A 272 38.56 -2.07 -39.41
CA TYR A 272 39.00 -3.34 -40.01
C TYR A 272 37.96 -3.84 -41.02
N GLY A 273 38.41 -4.57 -42.04
CA GLY A 273 37.50 -5.30 -42.91
C GLY A 273 36.70 -6.35 -42.12
N GLY A 274 35.55 -6.74 -42.64
CA GLY A 274 34.81 -7.88 -42.12
C GLY A 274 35.48 -9.18 -42.53
N ALA A 275 35.27 -10.21 -41.70
CA ALA A 275 35.68 -11.55 -42.05
C ALA A 275 34.95 -12.03 -43.31
N GLY A 276 35.67 -12.80 -44.10
CA GLY A 276 35.12 -13.62 -45.16
C GLY A 276 34.46 -14.87 -44.65
N THR A 277 34.23 -15.80 -45.57
CA THR A 277 33.55 -17.06 -45.25
C THR A 277 34.42 -18.26 -45.57
N VAL A 278 34.57 -19.18 -44.62
CA VAL A 278 35.11 -20.52 -44.86
C VAL A 278 33.96 -21.52 -44.79
N PHE A 279 33.62 -22.13 -45.92
CA PHE A 279 32.60 -23.17 -46.02
C PHE A 279 33.27 -24.52 -46.23
N THR A 280 32.91 -25.51 -45.41
CA THR A 280 33.43 -26.87 -45.57
C THR A 280 32.30 -27.87 -45.68
N LYS A 281 32.45 -28.90 -46.50
CA LYS A 281 31.42 -29.91 -46.67
C LYS A 281 32.02 -31.29 -46.94
N ALA A 282 31.90 -32.16 -45.94
CA ALA A 282 32.09 -33.59 -46.14
C ALA A 282 31.04 -34.15 -47.12
N ALA A 283 31.37 -35.18 -47.90
CA ALA A 283 30.39 -35.81 -48.78
C ALA A 283 29.27 -36.53 -48.03
N SER A 284 29.52 -36.95 -46.78
CA SER A 284 28.50 -37.48 -45.87
C SER A 284 27.61 -36.41 -45.27
N ALA A 285 28.03 -35.13 -45.26
CA ALA A 285 27.26 -34.00 -44.77
C ALA A 285 26.22 -33.55 -45.81
N LEU A 286 25.07 -33.05 -45.38
CA LEU A 286 23.97 -32.69 -46.28
C LEU A 286 24.08 -31.24 -46.74
N TYR A 287 24.41 -30.32 -45.83
CA TYR A 287 24.40 -28.88 -46.07
C TYR A 287 25.73 -28.16 -45.85
N GLY A 288 26.68 -28.76 -45.12
CA GLY A 288 28.01 -28.25 -44.83
C GLY A 288 28.07 -27.25 -43.67
N ASP A 289 29.29 -26.92 -43.24
CA ASP A 289 29.60 -26.05 -42.10
C ASP A 289 30.13 -24.70 -42.55
N LEU A 290 29.79 -23.64 -41.82
CA LEU A 290 30.29 -22.27 -42.05
C LEU A 290 31.10 -21.76 -40.87
N ILE A 291 32.30 -21.24 -41.14
CA ILE A 291 33.18 -20.61 -40.15
C ILE A 291 33.38 -19.13 -40.52
N ILE A 292 33.11 -18.25 -39.55
CA ILE A 292 33.38 -16.82 -39.61
C ILE A 292 34.34 -16.48 -38.47
N ASP A 293 35.59 -16.16 -38.82
CA ASP A 293 36.65 -15.83 -37.86
C ASP A 293 37.30 -14.52 -38.30
N ASN A 294 37.44 -13.55 -37.40
CA ASN A 294 38.09 -12.26 -37.70
C ASN A 294 39.39 -12.04 -36.91
N ASN A 295 40.07 -13.09 -36.49
CA ASN A 295 41.39 -13.06 -35.87
C ASN A 295 41.51 -12.10 -34.66
N GLY A 296 40.43 -11.94 -33.92
CA GLY A 296 40.37 -11.13 -32.71
C GLY A 296 40.25 -9.63 -33.00
N VAL A 297 39.99 -9.22 -34.24
CA VAL A 297 39.76 -7.80 -34.59
C VAL A 297 38.27 -7.50 -34.79
N SER A 298 37.79 -6.42 -34.16
CA SER A 298 36.43 -5.92 -34.40
C SER A 298 36.43 -5.08 -35.67
N GLY A 299 35.77 -5.58 -36.71
CA GLY A 299 35.73 -4.98 -38.04
C GLY A 299 34.32 -4.74 -38.56
N ALA A 300 34.20 -4.49 -39.86
CA ALA A 300 32.92 -4.53 -40.54
C ALA A 300 32.28 -5.94 -40.44
N ASP A 301 30.99 -6.03 -40.76
CA ASP A 301 30.24 -7.28 -40.66
C ASP A 301 30.43 -8.20 -41.88
N THR A 302 30.09 -9.47 -41.68
CA THR A 302 29.88 -10.48 -42.72
C THR A 302 28.37 -10.60 -42.96
N SER A 303 27.84 -9.86 -43.93
CA SER A 303 26.42 -9.96 -44.26
C SER A 303 26.11 -11.16 -45.16
N GLN A 304 24.98 -11.84 -44.93
CA GLN A 304 24.45 -12.81 -45.90
C GLN A 304 24.14 -12.07 -47.22
N VAL A 305 24.68 -12.55 -48.33
CA VAL A 305 24.29 -12.05 -49.66
C VAL A 305 22.80 -12.33 -49.83
N LEU A 306 22.01 -11.33 -50.29
CA LEU A 306 20.54 -11.32 -50.46
C LEU A 306 19.99 -12.49 -51.30
N THR A 307 20.13 -13.68 -50.75
CA THR A 307 19.64 -14.97 -51.19
C THR A 307 18.63 -15.39 -50.15
N THR A 308 17.46 -15.84 -50.59
CA THR A 308 16.29 -15.94 -49.72
C THR A 308 16.49 -16.89 -48.53
N THR A 309 17.27 -17.97 -48.70
CA THR A 309 17.52 -18.96 -47.64
C THR A 309 18.92 -19.58 -47.73
N VAL A 310 19.62 -19.67 -46.61
CA VAL A 310 20.87 -20.44 -46.42
C VAL A 310 20.61 -21.55 -45.40
N THR A 311 20.98 -22.78 -45.73
CA THR A 311 20.91 -23.94 -44.82
C THR A 311 22.29 -24.55 -44.64
N LEU A 312 22.63 -24.82 -43.38
CA LEU A 312 23.92 -25.33 -42.90
C LEU A 312 23.70 -26.47 -41.89
N ASP A 313 24.65 -27.41 -41.85
CA ASP A 313 24.68 -28.43 -40.81
C ASP A 313 25.12 -27.81 -39.48
N SER A 314 26.18 -26.98 -39.49
CA SER A 314 26.60 -26.15 -38.36
C SER A 314 27.19 -24.79 -38.77
N MET A 315 27.31 -23.89 -37.79
CA MET A 315 27.97 -22.59 -37.94
C MET A 315 28.89 -22.32 -36.75
N VAL A 316 30.07 -21.76 -37.03
CA VAL A 316 31.06 -21.32 -36.04
C VAL A 316 31.31 -19.82 -36.23
N LEU A 317 31.10 -19.02 -35.17
CA LEU A 317 31.55 -17.63 -35.13
C LEU A 317 32.62 -17.50 -34.05
N SER A 318 33.80 -17.00 -34.41
CA SER A 318 34.92 -16.86 -33.49
C SER A 318 35.71 -15.57 -33.66
N ASN A 319 36.47 -15.21 -32.62
CA ASN A 319 37.53 -14.21 -32.71
C ASN A 319 37.06 -12.87 -33.34
N ASN A 320 36.01 -12.29 -32.78
CA ASN A 320 35.31 -11.08 -33.25
C ASN A 320 34.64 -11.23 -34.64
N GLY A 321 34.31 -12.46 -35.05
CA GLY A 321 33.42 -12.71 -36.17
C GLY A 321 32.05 -12.06 -35.93
N TYR A 322 31.56 -11.32 -36.92
CA TYR A 322 30.27 -10.63 -36.86
C TYR A 322 29.42 -10.98 -38.08
N TYR A 323 28.33 -11.72 -37.89
CA TYR A 323 27.44 -12.14 -38.98
C TYR A 323 26.10 -11.39 -38.97
N ILE A 324 25.58 -11.04 -40.15
CA ILE A 324 24.24 -10.43 -40.28
C ILE A 324 23.35 -11.30 -41.15
N VAL A 325 22.15 -11.61 -40.65
CA VAL A 325 21.02 -12.15 -41.43
C VAL A 325 20.13 -10.96 -41.83
N PRO A 326 20.14 -10.51 -43.10
CA PRO A 326 19.35 -9.36 -43.53
C PRO A 326 17.84 -9.63 -43.50
N ALA A 327 17.05 -8.55 -43.51
CA ALA A 327 15.61 -8.66 -43.64
C ALA A 327 15.19 -9.39 -44.94
N GLY A 328 14.23 -10.30 -44.83
CA GLY A 328 13.77 -11.13 -45.94
C GLY A 328 14.69 -12.32 -46.29
N CYS A 329 15.78 -12.51 -45.55
CA CYS A 329 16.65 -13.67 -45.64
C CYS A 329 16.37 -14.65 -44.50
N GLU A 330 16.67 -15.93 -44.74
CA GLU A 330 16.56 -17.02 -43.77
C GLU A 330 17.91 -17.73 -43.61
N LEU A 331 18.29 -18.03 -42.37
CA LEU A 331 19.43 -18.84 -42.00
C LEU A 331 18.96 -20.03 -41.16
N ASN A 332 19.15 -21.24 -41.68
CA ASN A 332 18.75 -22.49 -41.03
C ASN A 332 19.98 -23.29 -40.60
N ILE A 333 20.11 -23.55 -39.30
CA ILE A 333 21.22 -24.27 -38.68
C ILE A 333 20.66 -25.55 -38.05
N LEU A 334 21.11 -26.72 -38.52
CA LEU A 334 20.42 -27.98 -38.19
C LEU A 334 20.93 -28.69 -36.93
N SER A 335 22.23 -28.63 -36.65
CA SER A 335 22.83 -29.51 -35.64
C SER A 335 23.85 -28.86 -34.71
N GLY A 336 24.34 -27.65 -35.02
CA GLY A 336 25.25 -26.96 -34.11
C GLY A 336 25.43 -25.47 -34.42
N PHE A 337 25.25 -24.63 -33.41
CA PHE A 337 25.84 -23.30 -33.36
C PHE A 337 27.03 -23.39 -32.40
N VAL A 338 28.24 -23.53 -32.92
CA VAL A 338 29.44 -23.81 -32.12
C VAL A 338 30.05 -22.50 -31.66
N ASN A 339 30.11 -22.37 -30.35
CA ASN A 339 30.64 -21.19 -29.69
C ASN A 339 32.16 -21.14 -29.69
N SER A 340 32.62 -19.90 -29.72
CA SER A 340 34.02 -19.52 -29.68
C SER A 340 34.55 -19.36 -28.26
N THR A 341 35.85 -19.54 -28.11
CA THR A 341 36.61 -19.18 -26.89
C THR A 341 36.79 -17.66 -26.72
N THR A 342 36.29 -16.86 -27.66
CA THR A 342 36.43 -15.39 -27.75
C THR A 342 35.14 -14.76 -28.28
N ASN A 343 34.96 -13.47 -28.02
CA ASN A 343 33.72 -12.73 -28.35
C ASN A 343 33.38 -12.81 -29.85
N ALA A 344 32.09 -13.00 -30.16
CA ALA A 344 31.54 -12.94 -31.51
C ALA A 344 30.10 -12.41 -31.48
N SER A 345 29.61 -11.94 -32.64
CA SER A 345 28.30 -11.28 -32.73
C SER A 345 27.46 -11.81 -33.90
N ILE A 346 26.16 -11.85 -33.72
CA ILE A 346 25.19 -12.09 -34.80
C ILE A 346 24.03 -11.10 -34.69
N THR A 347 23.65 -10.49 -35.82
CA THR A 347 22.46 -9.63 -35.91
C THR A 347 21.45 -10.28 -36.85
N ASN A 348 20.27 -10.59 -36.34
CA ASN A 348 19.16 -11.14 -37.11
C ASN A 348 18.12 -10.07 -37.42
N HIS A 349 17.99 -9.68 -38.68
CA HIS A 349 16.86 -8.89 -39.20
C HIS A 349 15.86 -9.75 -40.00
N GLY A 350 16.20 -11.02 -40.29
CA GLY A 350 15.42 -11.95 -41.09
C GLY A 350 14.81 -13.07 -40.25
N THR A 351 15.00 -14.31 -40.70
CA THR A 351 14.61 -15.52 -39.94
C THR A 351 15.85 -16.34 -39.60
N LEU A 352 16.03 -16.67 -38.32
CA LEU A 352 17.09 -17.54 -37.82
C LEU A 352 16.45 -18.80 -37.24
N SER A 353 16.56 -19.93 -37.93
CA SER A 353 16.07 -21.22 -37.44
C SER A 353 17.24 -21.98 -36.82
N LEU A 354 17.11 -22.29 -35.53
CA LEU A 354 18.15 -22.93 -34.72
C LEU A 354 17.77 -24.39 -34.42
N PRO A 355 18.74 -25.24 -34.05
CA PRO A 355 18.44 -26.56 -33.52
C PRO A 355 17.55 -26.43 -32.28
N GLY A 356 16.68 -27.42 -32.07
CA GLY A 356 15.76 -27.47 -30.92
C GLY A 356 16.43 -27.33 -29.56
N THR A 357 17.73 -27.61 -29.46
CA THR A 357 18.56 -27.26 -28.31
C THR A 357 19.81 -26.54 -28.78
N SER A 358 20.05 -25.35 -28.24
CA SER A 358 21.20 -24.50 -28.59
C SER A 358 21.88 -23.94 -27.33
N THR A 359 23.21 -23.89 -27.36
CA THR A 359 24.02 -23.26 -26.32
C THR A 359 24.82 -22.11 -26.94
N PHE A 360 24.83 -20.94 -26.31
CA PHE A 360 25.65 -19.78 -26.69
C PHE A 360 26.76 -19.52 -25.66
N THR A 361 27.97 -19.19 -26.15
CA THR A 361 29.18 -18.99 -25.37
C THR A 361 30.03 -17.91 -26.01
N ASN A 362 30.27 -16.80 -25.30
CA ASN A 362 30.92 -15.60 -25.86
C ASN A 362 30.21 -15.01 -27.09
N ILE A 363 28.88 -15.13 -27.16
CA ILE A 363 28.08 -14.63 -28.28
C ILE A 363 27.22 -13.45 -27.85
N THR A 364 27.21 -12.41 -28.66
CA THR A 364 26.20 -11.35 -28.60
C THR A 364 25.22 -11.50 -29.77
N LEU A 365 23.95 -11.75 -29.48
CA LEU A 365 22.89 -11.87 -30.48
C LEU A 365 21.93 -10.67 -30.38
N TYR A 366 21.80 -9.93 -31.49
CA TYR A 366 20.76 -8.92 -31.68
C TYR A 366 19.64 -9.50 -32.53
N ASN A 367 18.53 -9.90 -31.91
CA ASN A 367 17.39 -10.43 -32.65
C ASN A 367 16.34 -9.34 -32.91
N ASN A 368 16.33 -8.81 -34.13
CA ASN A 368 15.32 -7.89 -34.65
C ASN A 368 14.32 -8.58 -35.61
N GLY A 369 14.54 -9.87 -35.90
CA GLY A 369 13.77 -10.68 -36.85
C GLY A 369 12.91 -11.75 -36.16
N SER A 370 12.89 -12.97 -36.69
CA SER A 370 12.25 -14.13 -36.04
C SER A 370 13.28 -15.21 -35.72
N ILE A 371 13.16 -15.84 -34.56
CA ILE A 371 13.88 -17.07 -34.20
C ILE A 371 12.89 -18.23 -34.14
N ASN A 372 13.17 -19.28 -34.91
CA ASN A 372 12.31 -20.46 -35.05
C ASN A 372 13.02 -21.73 -34.57
N ASP A 373 12.22 -22.78 -34.34
CA ASP A 373 12.63 -24.15 -34.02
C ASP A 373 13.43 -24.34 -32.72
N LEU A 374 13.77 -23.26 -32.02
CA LEU A 374 14.45 -23.28 -30.73
C LEU A 374 13.49 -23.62 -29.60
N ALA A 375 13.73 -24.72 -28.87
CA ALA A 375 12.97 -25.08 -27.67
C ALA A 375 13.80 -24.90 -26.40
N ASN A 376 15.09 -25.22 -26.42
CA ASN A 376 15.98 -25.15 -25.26
C ASN A 376 17.17 -24.24 -25.56
N LEU A 377 17.40 -23.25 -24.71
CA LEU A 377 18.47 -22.28 -24.85
C LEU A 377 19.32 -22.20 -23.58
N THR A 378 20.64 -22.32 -23.73
CA THR A 378 21.60 -22.10 -22.64
C THR A 378 22.58 -21.00 -23.00
N LEU A 379 22.78 -20.03 -22.12
CA LEU A 379 23.74 -18.95 -22.28
C LEU A 379 24.92 -19.12 -21.31
N SER A 380 26.12 -18.80 -21.77
CA SER A 380 27.33 -18.70 -20.95
C SER A 380 28.16 -17.53 -21.46
N SER A 381 28.48 -16.53 -20.64
CA SER A 381 29.25 -15.35 -21.09
C SER A 381 28.71 -14.73 -22.39
N SER A 382 27.39 -14.75 -22.55
CA SER A 382 26.67 -14.42 -23.79
C SER A 382 25.49 -13.51 -23.53
N ASN A 383 25.24 -12.60 -24.46
CA ASN A 383 24.18 -11.60 -24.37
C ASN A 383 23.17 -11.77 -25.51
N ILE A 384 21.89 -11.79 -25.18
CA ILE A 384 20.80 -11.74 -26.16
C ILE A 384 20.00 -10.47 -25.95
N TYR A 385 19.87 -9.68 -27.02
CA TYR A 385 18.97 -8.54 -27.12
C TYR A 385 17.78 -8.94 -28.00
N GLN A 386 16.66 -9.23 -27.35
CA GLN A 386 15.46 -9.81 -27.96
C GLN A 386 14.42 -8.72 -28.26
N ASN A 387 14.43 -8.21 -29.49
CA ASN A 387 13.48 -7.22 -30.02
C ASN A 387 12.38 -7.86 -30.89
N GLY A 388 12.77 -8.86 -31.68
CA GLY A 388 11.92 -9.55 -32.64
C GLY A 388 11.03 -10.65 -32.04
N ALA A 389 10.60 -11.59 -32.89
CA ALA A 389 9.87 -12.78 -32.46
C ALA A 389 10.83 -13.91 -32.06
N MET A 390 10.41 -14.69 -31.07
CA MET A 390 11.02 -15.96 -30.66
C MET A 390 9.87 -16.88 -30.25
N GLY A 391 9.91 -18.15 -30.65
CA GLY A 391 8.91 -19.14 -30.21
C GLY A 391 8.97 -19.39 -28.70
N ASP A 392 7.95 -20.07 -28.16
CA ASP A 392 7.90 -20.43 -26.75
C ASP A 392 9.03 -21.39 -26.40
N LEU A 393 9.89 -21.00 -25.45
CA LEU A 393 10.97 -21.85 -24.97
C LEU A 393 10.42 -22.86 -23.96
N THR A 394 10.86 -24.11 -24.10
CA THR A 394 10.70 -25.11 -23.04
C THR A 394 11.68 -24.79 -21.91
N ASP A 395 12.98 -24.68 -22.19
CA ASP A 395 13.97 -24.37 -21.16
C ASP A 395 14.83 -23.15 -21.55
N LEU A 396 14.91 -22.17 -20.66
CA LEU A 396 15.89 -21.07 -20.74
C LEU A 396 16.84 -21.17 -19.54
N ILE A 397 18.14 -21.34 -19.82
CA ILE A 397 19.20 -21.30 -18.81
C ILE A 397 20.10 -20.09 -19.08
N ILE A 398 20.13 -19.15 -18.13
CA ILE A 398 21.03 -17.99 -18.17
C ILE A 398 22.20 -18.29 -17.23
N GLY A 399 23.35 -18.65 -17.81
CA GLY A 399 24.57 -18.96 -17.05
C GLY A 399 25.36 -17.74 -16.61
N ALA A 400 26.58 -17.98 -16.11
CA ALA A 400 27.46 -16.92 -15.63
C ALA A 400 27.83 -15.90 -16.71
N ASP A 401 27.90 -14.63 -16.32
CA ASP A 401 28.23 -13.48 -17.18
C ASP A 401 27.32 -13.36 -18.42
N SER A 402 26.08 -13.86 -18.32
CA SER A 402 25.11 -13.84 -19.41
C SER A 402 23.93 -12.92 -19.12
N THR A 403 23.50 -12.18 -20.14
CA THR A 403 22.30 -11.34 -20.08
C THR A 403 21.28 -11.78 -21.12
N PHE A 404 20.04 -11.97 -20.71
CA PHE A 404 18.89 -12.02 -21.62
C PHE A 404 18.07 -10.75 -21.42
N GLU A 405 18.08 -9.85 -22.41
CA GLU A 405 17.36 -8.58 -22.37
C GLU A 405 16.24 -8.57 -23.40
N PHE A 406 15.01 -8.31 -22.96
CA PHE A 406 13.90 -8.03 -23.86
C PHE A 406 13.85 -6.54 -24.23
N GLN A 407 13.61 -6.23 -25.51
CA GLN A 407 13.60 -4.88 -26.05
C GLN A 407 12.30 -4.59 -26.82
N ASN A 408 11.92 -3.31 -26.91
CA ASN A 408 10.66 -2.84 -27.51
C ASN A 408 9.43 -3.66 -27.12
N LEU A 409 9.34 -4.04 -25.84
CA LEU A 409 8.19 -4.79 -25.34
C LEU A 409 6.99 -3.85 -25.22
N THR A 410 6.07 -3.91 -26.19
CA THR A 410 4.80 -3.22 -26.07
C THR A 410 4.18 -3.55 -24.70
N PRO A 411 3.82 -2.53 -23.87
CA PRO A 411 3.31 -2.77 -22.53
C PRO A 411 2.17 -3.79 -22.54
N GLY A 412 2.29 -4.83 -21.70
CA GLY A 412 1.31 -5.91 -21.60
C GLY A 412 1.56 -7.13 -22.48
N LYS A 413 2.57 -7.13 -23.37
CA LYS A 413 2.99 -8.34 -24.09
C LYS A 413 3.60 -9.36 -23.12
N SER A 414 2.91 -10.47 -22.88
CA SER A 414 3.42 -11.58 -22.08
C SER A 414 4.31 -12.49 -22.93
N ILE A 415 5.43 -12.93 -22.37
CA ILE A 415 6.29 -13.97 -22.92
C ILE A 415 6.07 -15.24 -22.11
N THR A 416 5.86 -16.36 -22.79
CA THR A 416 5.62 -17.64 -22.13
C THR A 416 6.82 -18.57 -22.28
N MET A 417 7.24 -19.19 -21.17
CA MET A 417 8.28 -20.23 -21.13
C MET A 417 7.81 -21.40 -20.26
N THR A 418 8.39 -22.59 -20.43
CA THR A 418 8.09 -23.70 -19.51
C THR A 418 8.95 -23.62 -18.26
N ASN A 419 10.28 -23.67 -18.38
CA ASN A 419 11.20 -23.53 -17.25
C ASN A 419 12.23 -22.45 -17.53
N VAL A 420 12.60 -21.73 -16.47
CA VAL A 420 13.65 -20.72 -16.50
C VAL A 420 14.60 -20.98 -15.34
N THR A 421 15.89 -21.04 -15.62
CA THR A 421 16.95 -21.15 -14.63
C THR A 421 17.94 -20.01 -14.83
N ILE A 422 18.20 -19.26 -13.76
CA ILE A 422 19.17 -18.17 -13.75
C ILE A 422 20.24 -18.52 -12.73
N LEU A 423 21.45 -18.79 -13.22
CA LEU A 423 22.61 -19.18 -12.43
C LEU A 423 23.32 -17.93 -11.87
N ASP A 424 24.33 -18.15 -11.03
CA ASP A 424 25.23 -17.11 -10.52
C ASP A 424 25.73 -16.18 -11.64
N ALA A 425 25.66 -14.87 -11.43
CA ALA A 425 25.98 -13.81 -12.39
C ALA A 425 25.15 -13.79 -13.69
N GLY A 426 24.12 -14.63 -13.82
CA GLY A 426 23.13 -14.57 -14.89
C GLY A 426 22.10 -13.46 -14.65
N VAL A 427 21.72 -12.73 -15.69
CA VAL A 427 20.77 -11.61 -15.61
C VAL A 427 19.65 -11.75 -16.63
N LEU A 428 18.40 -11.67 -16.16
CA LEU A 428 17.21 -11.45 -16.98
C LEU A 428 16.73 -10.00 -16.80
N THR A 429 16.49 -9.27 -17.88
CA THR A 429 16.16 -7.83 -17.81
C THR A 429 15.30 -7.36 -18.99
N HIS A 430 14.94 -6.07 -18.99
CA HIS A 430 14.30 -5.38 -20.10
C HIS A 430 15.04 -4.07 -20.44
N GLU A 431 14.81 -3.57 -21.65
CA GLU A 431 15.36 -2.30 -22.13
C GLU A 431 14.88 -1.12 -21.27
N ALA A 432 15.71 -0.09 -21.10
CA ALA A 432 15.36 1.05 -20.26
C ALA A 432 14.16 1.83 -20.81
N ASN A 433 13.30 2.29 -19.92
CA ASN A 433 12.32 3.33 -20.25
C ASN A 433 13.05 4.69 -20.29
N SER A 434 12.63 5.62 -21.16
CA SER A 434 13.28 6.93 -21.28
C SER A 434 12.32 8.06 -20.91
N GLY A 435 11.19 8.18 -21.62
CA GLY A 435 10.17 9.21 -21.36
C GLY A 435 8.75 8.68 -21.08
N ALA A 436 8.48 7.41 -21.38
CA ALA A 436 7.21 6.73 -21.14
C ALA A 436 7.44 5.26 -20.77
N LEU A 437 6.38 4.56 -20.35
CA LEU A 437 6.40 3.11 -20.21
C LEU A 437 6.37 2.47 -21.60
N ASP A 438 7.55 2.24 -22.17
CA ASP A 438 7.76 1.59 -23.45
C ASP A 438 8.23 0.13 -23.30
N ASN A 439 8.73 -0.23 -22.12
CA ASN A 439 9.34 -1.54 -21.83
C ASN A 439 8.99 -2.03 -20.43
N SER A 440 8.46 -3.26 -20.32
CA SER A 440 8.26 -3.98 -19.06
C SER A 440 8.50 -5.47 -19.24
N LEU A 441 9.14 -6.12 -18.26
CA LEU A 441 9.31 -7.57 -18.29
C LEU A 441 8.01 -8.24 -17.80
N ASN A 442 7.26 -8.88 -18.70
CA ASN A 442 6.07 -9.67 -18.35
C ASN A 442 6.28 -11.14 -18.76
N LEU A 443 6.70 -11.96 -17.80
CA LEU A 443 7.07 -13.36 -18.02
C LEU A 443 6.06 -14.30 -17.36
N HIS A 444 5.52 -15.23 -18.13
CA HIS A 444 4.72 -16.35 -17.64
C HIS A 444 5.52 -17.66 -17.77
N VAL A 445 5.86 -18.25 -16.64
CA VAL A 445 6.55 -19.54 -16.52
C VAL A 445 5.51 -20.61 -16.18
N THR A 446 5.23 -21.50 -17.12
CA THR A 446 4.20 -22.55 -16.96
C THR A 446 4.67 -23.77 -16.17
N GLY A 447 5.99 -23.90 -15.97
CA GLY A 447 6.67 -24.86 -15.12
C GLY A 447 7.41 -24.15 -13.99
N ASN A 448 8.71 -24.40 -13.84
CA ASN A 448 9.48 -23.90 -12.70
C ASN A 448 10.37 -22.70 -13.05
N LEU A 449 10.50 -21.77 -12.11
CA LEU A 449 11.50 -20.70 -12.14
C LEU A 449 12.51 -20.94 -11.02
N ASP A 450 13.77 -21.18 -11.38
CA ASP A 450 14.89 -21.37 -10.44
C ASP A 450 15.86 -20.18 -10.57
N LEU A 451 15.78 -19.24 -9.62
CA LEU A 451 16.67 -18.08 -9.52
C LEU A 451 17.69 -18.36 -8.42
N GLN A 452 18.87 -18.84 -8.80
CA GLN A 452 19.91 -19.26 -7.86
C GLN A 452 20.64 -18.06 -7.23
N SER A 453 21.32 -18.32 -6.12
CA SER A 453 22.20 -17.34 -5.46
C SER A 453 23.17 -16.69 -6.45
N GLY A 454 23.19 -15.35 -6.48
CA GLY A 454 24.02 -14.55 -7.38
C GLY A 454 23.41 -14.31 -8.77
N GLY A 455 22.36 -15.04 -9.15
CA GLY A 455 21.53 -14.73 -10.31
C GLY A 455 20.58 -13.55 -10.03
N ALA A 456 20.18 -12.83 -11.07
CA ALA A 456 19.28 -11.70 -10.94
C ALA A 456 18.19 -11.63 -12.04
N ILE A 457 16.99 -11.21 -11.63
CA ILE A 457 16.00 -10.60 -12.53
C ILE A 457 15.98 -9.11 -12.17
N SER A 458 16.64 -8.28 -12.98
CA SER A 458 16.91 -6.89 -12.60
C SER A 458 16.39 -5.91 -13.63
N ALA A 459 15.71 -4.88 -13.16
CA ALA A 459 15.31 -3.70 -13.91
C ALA A 459 15.76 -2.42 -13.19
N ASP A 460 16.88 -2.49 -12.45
CA ASP A 460 17.49 -1.33 -11.81
C ASP A 460 17.85 -0.27 -12.87
N ALA A 461 17.53 1.00 -12.58
CA ALA A 461 17.73 2.12 -13.49
C ALA A 461 16.95 2.05 -14.84
N LYS A 462 16.04 1.08 -15.01
CA LYS A 462 15.26 0.90 -16.26
C LYS A 462 13.90 1.59 -16.25
N GLY A 463 13.61 2.41 -15.23
CA GLY A 463 12.44 3.29 -15.16
C GLY A 463 12.63 4.57 -15.96
N LEU A 464 11.95 5.65 -15.58
CA LEU A 464 11.97 6.90 -16.35
C LEU A 464 13.21 7.75 -16.06
N ALA A 465 13.65 8.52 -17.06
CA ALA A 465 14.83 9.38 -16.96
C ALA A 465 14.62 10.59 -16.02
N SER A 466 15.70 11.29 -15.68
CA SER A 466 15.67 12.46 -14.79
C SER A 466 14.56 13.47 -15.14
N ALA A 467 13.83 13.90 -14.10
CA ALA A 467 12.71 14.83 -14.18
C ALA A 467 11.57 14.38 -15.13
N GLN A 468 11.45 13.07 -15.38
CA GLN A 468 10.35 12.47 -16.13
C GLN A 468 9.51 11.53 -15.25
N GLY A 469 8.22 11.42 -15.60
CA GLY A 469 7.24 10.55 -14.94
C GLY A 469 6.25 11.28 -14.03
N ASP A 470 5.19 10.56 -13.65
CA ASP A 470 4.07 11.08 -12.86
C ASP A 470 4.49 11.57 -11.46
N GLY A 471 5.55 10.97 -10.92
CA GLY A 471 6.18 11.36 -9.66
C GLY A 471 7.57 11.94 -9.85
N ALA A 472 7.84 12.66 -10.95
CA ALA A 472 9.13 13.30 -11.15
C ALA A 472 9.46 14.27 -10.00
N GLY A 473 10.71 14.24 -9.52
CA GLY A 473 11.18 15.20 -8.52
C GLY A 473 11.25 16.62 -9.09
N SER A 474 10.99 17.64 -8.27
CA SER A 474 10.99 19.03 -8.78
C SER A 474 12.37 19.46 -9.26
N MET A 475 12.40 20.07 -10.44
CA MET A 475 13.58 20.74 -10.98
C MET A 475 13.81 22.09 -10.29
N THR A 476 15.07 22.52 -10.19
CA THR A 476 15.43 23.84 -9.67
C THR A 476 16.43 24.55 -10.59
N ALA A 477 16.33 25.88 -10.64
CA ALA A 477 17.28 26.77 -11.30
C ALA A 477 18.07 27.63 -10.30
N ASP A 478 17.92 27.34 -9.01
CA ASP A 478 18.72 27.98 -7.96
C ASP A 478 20.04 27.22 -7.77
N PHE A 479 21.13 27.96 -7.82
CA PHE A 479 22.48 27.45 -7.59
C PHE A 479 22.73 27.05 -6.13
N ARG A 480 21.81 27.40 -5.21
CA ARG A 480 21.84 27.00 -3.79
C ARG A 480 20.77 25.95 -3.43
N ALA A 481 20.26 25.22 -4.42
CA ALA A 481 19.21 24.24 -4.24
C ALA A 481 19.61 22.86 -4.78
N GLY A 482 19.05 21.81 -4.18
CA GLY A 482 19.13 20.45 -4.69
C GLY A 482 17.83 20.09 -5.40
N GLY A 483 17.88 19.21 -6.40
CA GLY A 483 16.66 18.65 -6.99
C GLY A 483 15.86 17.82 -5.96
N GLY A 484 14.54 17.83 -6.06
CA GLY A 484 13.69 16.95 -5.26
C GLY A 484 13.86 15.48 -5.67
N GLY A 485 13.73 14.54 -4.74
CA GLY A 485 13.68 13.10 -5.05
C GLY A 485 12.39 12.73 -5.76
N ALA A 486 12.39 11.63 -6.53
CA ALA A 486 11.19 11.16 -7.22
C ALA A 486 10.23 10.38 -6.31
N GLY A 487 8.95 10.41 -6.64
CA GLY A 487 7.86 9.62 -6.07
C GLY A 487 7.57 8.35 -6.87
N HIS A 488 7.09 7.29 -6.23
CA HIS A 488 6.44 6.06 -6.74
C HIS A 488 6.20 5.19 -5.51
N GLY A 489 5.00 4.73 -5.21
CA GLY A 489 4.73 4.02 -3.94
C GLY A 489 4.70 4.91 -2.68
N GLY A 490 5.70 5.78 -2.50
CA GLY A 490 5.72 6.88 -1.53
C GLY A 490 6.13 8.23 -2.14
N THR A 491 6.19 9.28 -1.34
CA THR A 491 6.64 10.61 -1.78
C THR A 491 8.16 10.71 -1.83
N GLY A 492 8.69 11.41 -2.82
CA GLY A 492 10.11 11.74 -2.86
C GLY A 492 10.51 12.71 -1.75
N GLY A 493 11.74 12.61 -1.28
CA GLY A 493 12.31 13.56 -0.33
C GLY A 493 12.52 14.94 -0.96
N LYS A 494 12.41 16.01 -0.16
CA LYS A 494 12.72 17.37 -0.60
C LYS A 494 14.22 17.58 -0.77
N GLY A 495 14.60 18.34 -1.80
CA GLY A 495 15.98 18.81 -1.99
C GLY A 495 16.26 20.09 -1.19
N SER A 496 17.54 20.46 -1.07
CA SER A 496 17.97 21.71 -0.42
C SER A 496 17.22 22.92 -0.97
N SER A 497 16.89 23.88 -0.10
CA SER A 497 16.05 25.04 -0.43
C SER A 497 14.60 24.67 -0.82
N ASN A 498 14.09 23.55 -0.28
CA ASN A 498 12.70 23.09 -0.39
C ASN A 498 12.21 22.79 -1.81
N ALA A 499 13.08 22.32 -2.70
CA ALA A 499 12.61 21.71 -3.95
C ALA A 499 11.73 20.49 -3.60
N ALA A 500 10.45 20.52 -4.00
CA ALA A 500 9.50 19.48 -3.63
C ALA A 500 9.90 18.13 -4.23
N GLY A 501 9.79 17.06 -3.44
CA GLY A 501 9.85 15.71 -3.99
C GLY A 501 8.63 15.40 -4.87
N GLY A 502 8.73 14.34 -5.66
CA GLY A 502 7.64 13.87 -6.50
C GLY A 502 6.56 13.15 -5.70
N CYS A 503 5.33 13.17 -6.20
CA CYS A 503 4.20 12.48 -5.59
C CYS A 503 4.23 10.98 -5.86
N GLU A 504 3.61 10.21 -4.98
CA GLU A 504 3.27 8.82 -5.17
C GLU A 504 2.33 8.59 -6.38
N TYR A 505 2.36 7.39 -6.95
CA TYR A 505 1.40 6.89 -7.95
C TYR A 505 1.60 5.37 -8.12
N GLY A 506 0.76 4.74 -8.95
CA GLY A 506 0.75 3.30 -9.22
C GLY A 506 -0.29 2.55 -8.40
N SER A 507 -0.50 1.27 -8.69
CA SER A 507 -1.40 0.39 -7.93
C SER A 507 -0.61 -0.44 -6.94
N LEU A 508 -1.08 -0.56 -5.69
CA LEU A 508 -0.44 -1.40 -4.66
C LEU A 508 -0.66 -2.89 -4.91
N MET A 509 -1.80 -3.26 -5.52
CA MET A 509 -2.20 -4.65 -5.77
C MET A 509 -1.79 -5.13 -7.17
N ALA A 510 -1.65 -4.22 -8.13
CA ALA A 510 -1.29 -4.53 -9.51
C ALA A 510 -0.22 -3.54 -10.02
N PRO A 511 1.00 -3.56 -9.45
CA PRO A 511 2.02 -2.60 -9.79
C PRO A 511 2.57 -2.88 -11.19
N GLU A 512 2.28 -1.97 -12.13
CA GLU A 512 2.68 -2.09 -13.55
C GLU A 512 3.31 -0.78 -14.09
N THR A 513 3.56 0.21 -13.23
CA THR A 513 4.12 1.52 -13.63
C THR A 513 5.61 1.59 -13.32
N PRO A 514 6.44 2.20 -14.20
CA PRO A 514 7.86 2.37 -13.92
C PRO A 514 8.07 3.41 -12.84
N GLY A 515 9.22 3.38 -12.16
CA GLY A 515 9.67 4.44 -11.27
C GLY A 515 9.96 5.73 -12.03
N SER A 516 9.84 6.87 -11.36
CA SER A 516 10.06 8.22 -11.91
C SER A 516 11.51 8.69 -11.68
N GLY A 517 11.96 9.62 -12.51
CA GLY A 517 13.30 10.21 -12.37
C GLY A 517 13.35 11.37 -11.38
N GLY A 518 14.46 11.48 -10.66
CA GLY A 518 14.72 12.55 -9.71
C GLY A 518 14.86 13.93 -10.36
N GLY A 519 14.68 14.97 -9.56
CA GLY A 519 14.71 16.37 -9.99
C GLY A 519 16.09 16.85 -10.43
N TYR A 520 16.09 17.74 -11.43
CA TYR A 520 17.29 18.26 -12.10
C TYR A 520 17.69 19.64 -11.54
N ASN A 521 18.98 19.85 -11.23
CA ASN A 521 19.52 21.20 -11.00
C ASN A 521 20.03 21.78 -12.33
N THR A 522 19.30 22.75 -12.87
CA THR A 522 19.58 23.35 -14.18
C THR A 522 20.79 24.27 -14.19
N SER A 523 21.17 24.86 -13.06
CA SER A 523 22.31 25.77 -12.96
C SER A 523 23.65 25.07 -13.12
N TYR A 524 23.74 23.82 -12.64
CA TYR A 524 24.96 23.02 -12.68
C TYR A 524 24.88 21.80 -13.59
N ALA A 525 23.76 21.62 -14.30
CA ALA A 525 23.48 20.44 -15.10
C ALA A 525 23.55 19.11 -14.30
N SER A 526 23.15 19.15 -13.03
CA SER A 526 23.13 17.97 -12.15
C SER A 526 21.82 17.22 -12.37
N ALA A 527 21.86 16.16 -13.19
CA ALA A 527 20.70 15.32 -13.44
C ALA A 527 20.31 14.53 -12.19
N GLY A 528 19.01 14.38 -11.96
CA GLY A 528 18.50 13.42 -10.99
C GLY A 528 18.68 11.98 -11.45
N GLY A 529 18.53 11.05 -10.52
CA GLY A 529 18.62 9.62 -10.79
C GLY A 529 17.47 9.13 -11.67
N THR A 530 17.67 8.05 -12.39
CA THR A 530 16.62 7.35 -13.15
C THR A 530 15.81 6.46 -12.23
N GLY A 531 14.51 6.30 -12.50
CA GLY A 531 13.66 5.38 -11.74
C GLY A 531 13.98 3.90 -11.99
N GLY A 532 13.42 3.01 -11.18
CA GLY A 532 13.43 1.56 -11.39
C GLY A 532 12.41 1.09 -12.44
N GLY A 533 12.67 -0.04 -13.11
CA GLY A 533 11.81 -0.57 -14.17
C GLY A 533 10.57 -1.33 -13.67
N VAL A 534 10.03 -2.21 -14.52
CA VAL A 534 8.80 -2.95 -14.26
C VAL A 534 9.01 -4.44 -14.52
N ILE A 535 8.78 -5.25 -13.49
CA ILE A 535 8.86 -6.71 -13.55
C ILE A 535 7.50 -7.30 -13.13
N LYS A 536 6.96 -8.17 -13.99
CA LYS A 536 5.79 -9.01 -13.74
C LYS A 536 6.14 -10.47 -14.02
N LEU A 537 6.01 -11.31 -13.02
CA LEU A 537 6.28 -12.75 -13.09
C LEU A 537 5.02 -13.52 -12.72
N VAL A 538 4.61 -14.46 -13.57
CA VAL A 538 3.57 -15.45 -13.27
C VAL A 538 4.22 -16.82 -13.33
N VAL A 539 4.16 -17.62 -12.28
CA VAL A 539 4.81 -18.94 -12.19
C VAL A 539 3.80 -20.01 -11.74
N ASP A 540 3.44 -20.91 -12.65
CA ASP A 540 2.43 -21.96 -12.39
C ASP A 540 3.00 -23.13 -11.58
N GLY A 541 4.32 -23.37 -11.65
CA GLY A 541 5.03 -24.40 -10.89
C GLY A 541 5.67 -23.88 -9.61
N ILE A 542 6.92 -24.29 -9.36
CA ILE A 542 7.69 -23.85 -8.19
C ILE A 542 8.57 -22.67 -8.60
N PHE A 543 8.49 -21.58 -7.84
CA PHE A 543 9.43 -20.47 -7.92
C PHE A 543 10.42 -20.56 -6.75
N ILE A 544 11.64 -20.99 -7.04
CA ILE A 544 12.77 -20.99 -6.10
C ILE A 544 13.52 -19.66 -6.27
N LEU A 545 13.47 -18.80 -5.25
CA LEU A 545 14.10 -17.49 -5.23
C LEU A 545 15.23 -17.46 -4.21
N ASP A 546 16.44 -17.84 -4.62
CA ASP A 546 17.68 -17.70 -3.83
C ASP A 546 18.54 -16.49 -4.25
N GLY A 547 18.32 -15.99 -5.47
CA GLY A 547 18.95 -14.79 -6.02
C GLY A 547 18.22 -13.50 -5.69
N ALA A 548 18.27 -12.53 -6.61
CA ALA A 548 17.67 -11.20 -6.42
C ALA A 548 16.69 -10.82 -7.53
N ILE A 549 15.55 -10.25 -7.15
CA ILE A 549 14.66 -9.49 -8.05
C ILE A 549 14.76 -8.01 -7.67
N THR A 550 15.15 -7.15 -8.61
CA THR A 550 15.40 -5.74 -8.29
C THR A 550 14.80 -4.76 -9.31
N CYS A 551 14.17 -3.69 -8.82
CA CYS A 551 13.69 -2.54 -9.58
C CYS A 551 14.08 -1.24 -8.85
N ASN A 552 15.35 -1.07 -8.50
CA ASN A 552 15.81 0.08 -7.72
C ASN A 552 16.03 1.33 -8.59
N GLY A 553 15.74 2.50 -8.01
CA GLY A 553 16.11 3.80 -8.59
C GLY A 553 17.59 4.12 -8.39
N THR A 554 18.16 4.98 -9.23
CA THR A 554 19.59 5.35 -9.13
C THR A 554 19.82 6.62 -8.33
N VAL A 555 21.08 6.79 -7.93
CA VAL A 555 21.57 8.02 -7.31
C VAL A 555 21.42 9.23 -8.25
N GLY A 556 21.10 10.40 -7.68
CA GLY A 556 21.20 11.68 -8.38
C GLY A 556 22.66 12.08 -8.65
N LEU A 557 22.95 12.67 -9.80
CA LEU A 557 24.30 13.12 -10.13
C LEU A 557 24.67 14.40 -9.37
N SER A 558 25.97 14.54 -9.09
CA SER A 558 26.57 15.79 -8.59
C SER A 558 27.42 16.44 -9.68
N MET A 559 27.24 17.74 -9.90
CA MET A 559 28.18 18.54 -10.70
C MET A 559 28.46 19.86 -9.98
N GLY A 560 29.72 20.10 -9.61
CA GLY A 560 30.10 21.29 -8.86
C GLY A 560 29.42 21.33 -7.49
N SER A 561 28.63 22.38 -7.24
CA SER A 561 27.84 22.52 -6.00
C SER A 561 26.38 22.04 -6.15
N GLY A 562 25.94 21.71 -7.37
CA GLY A 562 24.58 21.24 -7.63
C GLY A 562 24.40 19.76 -7.30
N ALA A 563 23.21 19.42 -6.82
CA ALA A 563 22.80 18.06 -6.48
C ALA A 563 21.51 17.69 -7.23
N GLY A 564 21.54 16.56 -7.95
CA GLY A 564 20.33 15.90 -8.45
C GLY A 564 19.61 15.13 -7.35
N GLY A 565 18.28 15.05 -7.45
CA GLY A 565 17.47 14.18 -6.57
C GLY A 565 17.58 12.70 -6.99
N GLY A 566 17.33 11.78 -6.06
CA GLY A 566 17.32 10.35 -6.35
C GLY A 566 16.11 9.91 -7.19
N GLY A 567 16.28 8.89 -8.04
CA GLY A 567 15.16 8.25 -8.77
C GLY A 567 14.36 7.34 -7.86
N SER A 568 13.07 7.12 -8.13
CA SER A 568 12.24 6.25 -7.28
C SER A 568 12.39 4.78 -7.65
N GLY A 569 12.06 3.88 -6.73
CA GLY A 569 11.91 2.46 -7.02
C GLY A 569 10.85 2.21 -8.09
N GLY A 570 10.88 1.03 -8.70
CA GLY A 570 9.96 0.60 -9.74
C GLY A 570 8.86 -0.34 -9.24
N SER A 571 8.27 -1.09 -10.16
CA SER A 571 7.18 -2.04 -9.87
C SER A 571 7.65 -3.48 -9.97
N ILE A 572 7.28 -4.31 -8.99
CA ILE A 572 7.48 -5.75 -8.99
C ILE A 572 6.13 -6.42 -8.68
N TRP A 573 5.62 -7.23 -9.59
CA TRP A 573 4.43 -8.07 -9.40
C TRP A 573 4.82 -9.54 -9.60
N ILE A 574 4.65 -10.37 -8.58
CA ILE A 574 4.84 -11.82 -8.64
C ILE A 574 3.50 -12.51 -8.37
N ASP A 575 3.12 -13.48 -9.19
CA ASP A 575 2.01 -14.42 -8.97
C ASP A 575 2.57 -15.84 -9.07
N ALA A 576 2.79 -16.50 -7.95
CA ALA A 576 3.45 -17.81 -7.87
C ALA A 576 2.49 -18.88 -7.34
N ASN A 577 2.51 -20.09 -7.90
CA ASN A 577 1.81 -21.19 -7.26
C ASN A 577 2.52 -21.58 -5.95
N THR A 578 3.81 -21.93 -6.01
CA THR A 578 4.65 -22.16 -4.81
C THR A 578 5.84 -21.20 -4.82
N LEU A 579 6.00 -20.40 -3.76
CA LEU A 579 7.18 -19.56 -3.53
C LEU A 579 8.08 -20.23 -2.47
N ASP A 580 9.36 -20.41 -2.81
CA ASP A 580 10.37 -21.02 -1.96
C ASP A 580 11.71 -20.25 -2.07
N GLY A 581 12.65 -20.51 -1.16
CA GLY A 581 14.00 -19.93 -1.18
C GLY A 581 14.26 -18.80 -0.17
N GLU A 582 15.48 -18.26 -0.21
CA GLU A 582 16.03 -17.35 0.83
C GLU A 582 16.53 -16.00 0.25
N GLY A 583 16.15 -15.69 -0.99
CA GLY A 583 16.63 -14.55 -1.76
C GLY A 583 16.03 -13.19 -1.34
N SER A 584 16.04 -12.25 -2.29
CA SER A 584 15.58 -10.87 -2.03
C SER A 584 14.76 -10.27 -3.17
N ILE A 585 13.80 -9.42 -2.80
CA ILE A 585 12.99 -8.60 -3.70
C ILE A 585 13.15 -7.14 -3.26
N SER A 586 13.61 -6.27 -4.16
CA SER A 586 13.95 -4.88 -3.84
C SER A 586 13.41 -3.89 -4.87
N ALA A 587 12.65 -2.90 -4.42
CA ALA A 587 12.22 -1.75 -5.21
C ALA A 587 12.56 -0.46 -4.47
N ASN A 588 13.83 -0.27 -4.09
CA ASN A 588 14.24 0.87 -3.29
C ASN A 588 14.39 2.14 -4.13
N GLY A 589 14.17 3.28 -3.48
CA GLY A 589 14.52 4.58 -4.01
C GLY A 589 16.03 4.80 -4.05
N GLY A 590 16.49 5.49 -5.09
CA GLY A 590 17.85 5.91 -5.24
C GLY A 590 18.20 7.07 -4.29
N PRO A 591 19.46 7.18 -3.83
CA PRO A 591 19.87 8.27 -2.96
C PRO A 591 19.89 9.61 -3.70
N GLY A 592 19.58 10.69 -2.98
CA GLY A 592 19.89 12.05 -3.44
C GLY A 592 21.40 12.27 -3.47
N SER A 593 21.86 13.17 -4.35
CA SER A 593 23.29 13.52 -4.37
C SER A 593 23.72 14.16 -3.04
N ASP A 594 24.89 13.75 -2.57
CA ASP A 594 25.62 14.21 -1.37
C ASP A 594 26.41 15.52 -1.58
N ALA A 595 26.08 16.30 -2.63
CA ALA A 595 26.74 17.58 -2.88
C ALA A 595 26.38 18.62 -1.80
N TYR A 596 27.12 19.73 -1.74
CA TYR A 596 26.95 20.79 -0.73
C TYR A 596 25.51 21.31 -0.56
N TYR A 597 24.73 21.34 -1.65
CA TYR A 597 23.28 21.61 -1.61
C TYR A 597 22.53 20.31 -1.88
N GLY A 598 22.54 19.38 -0.92
CA GLY A 598 22.08 18.00 -1.05
C GLY A 598 20.72 17.83 -1.75
N GLY A 599 20.61 16.77 -2.56
CA GLY A 599 19.40 16.38 -3.27
C GLY A 599 18.47 15.54 -2.41
N GLY A 600 17.16 15.56 -2.70
CA GLY A 600 16.18 14.73 -2.00
C GLY A 600 16.30 13.25 -2.39
N GLY A 601 16.05 12.35 -1.43
CA GLY A 601 16.06 10.90 -1.68
C GLY A 601 14.86 10.46 -2.51
N GLY A 602 15.03 9.55 -3.47
CA GLY A 602 13.90 8.95 -4.19
C GLY A 602 13.08 8.06 -3.26
N SER A 603 11.78 7.93 -3.48
CA SER A 603 10.91 7.00 -2.71
C SER A 603 11.13 5.54 -3.12
N GLY A 604 10.81 4.61 -2.22
CA GLY A 604 10.71 3.19 -2.56
C GLY A 604 9.45 2.90 -3.37
N GLY A 605 9.52 1.96 -4.31
CA GLY A 605 8.46 1.63 -5.27
C GLY A 605 7.40 0.65 -4.74
N ARG A 606 6.83 -0.17 -5.63
CA ARG A 606 5.71 -1.06 -5.29
C ARG A 606 6.05 -2.53 -5.54
N ILE A 607 5.86 -3.35 -4.51
CA ILE A 607 6.01 -4.80 -4.56
C ILE A 607 4.66 -5.43 -4.25
N ALA A 608 4.17 -6.33 -5.12
CA ALA A 608 3.01 -7.16 -4.90
C ALA A 608 3.34 -8.63 -5.15
N VAL A 609 3.08 -9.50 -4.17
CA VAL A 609 3.37 -10.94 -4.24
C VAL A 609 2.10 -11.73 -3.93
N TYR A 610 1.62 -12.49 -4.91
CA TYR A 610 0.53 -13.45 -4.78
C TYR A 610 1.10 -14.85 -4.76
N TYR A 611 0.60 -15.70 -3.86
CA TYR A 611 1.06 -17.08 -3.77
C TYR A 611 -0.05 -18.07 -3.39
N THR A 612 0.03 -19.32 -3.84
CA THR A 612 -0.84 -20.39 -3.30
C THR A 612 -0.22 -21.06 -2.08
N HIS A 613 1.09 -21.31 -2.12
CA HIS A 613 1.88 -21.82 -1.01
C HIS A 613 3.17 -20.99 -0.89
N ASP A 614 3.53 -20.60 0.32
CA ASP A 614 4.79 -19.92 0.61
C ASP A 614 5.53 -20.70 1.70
N THR A 615 6.72 -21.19 1.37
CA THR A 615 7.66 -21.85 2.29
C THR A 615 8.96 -21.06 2.44
N SER A 616 9.03 -19.87 1.84
CA SER A 616 10.23 -19.07 1.70
C SER A 616 10.54 -18.24 2.95
N SER A 617 11.79 -17.76 3.04
CA SER A 617 12.19 -16.66 3.93
C SER A 617 12.60 -15.41 3.15
N VAL A 618 12.09 -15.27 1.92
CA VAL A 618 12.49 -14.20 0.99
C VAL A 618 12.31 -12.83 1.65
N SER A 619 13.35 -12.02 1.58
CA SER A 619 13.33 -10.65 2.09
C SER A 619 12.71 -9.69 1.06
N MET A 620 11.83 -8.80 1.51
CA MET A 620 11.16 -7.82 0.64
C MET A 620 11.37 -6.40 1.16
N GLN A 621 11.84 -5.49 0.31
CA GLN A 621 12.12 -4.11 0.69
C GLN A 621 11.74 -3.11 -0.40
N ALA A 622 11.15 -2.00 0.03
CA ALA A 622 10.82 -0.85 -0.82
C ALA A 622 11.13 0.43 -0.03
N TYR A 623 12.38 0.64 0.34
CA TYR A 623 12.81 1.75 1.19
C TYR A 623 12.93 3.05 0.40
N GLY A 624 12.72 4.17 1.08
CA GLY A 624 13.15 5.47 0.60
C GLY A 624 14.67 5.57 0.52
N GLY A 625 15.15 6.23 -0.52
CA GLY A 625 16.55 6.55 -0.75
C GLY A 625 17.08 7.57 0.26
N TRP A 626 18.39 7.46 0.53
CA TRP A 626 19.11 8.32 1.46
C TRP A 626 19.21 9.78 0.98
N SER A 627 19.26 10.73 1.92
CA SER A 627 19.54 12.15 1.65
C SER A 627 20.00 12.86 2.92
N GLU A 628 20.84 13.89 2.78
CA GLU A 628 21.21 14.81 3.87
C GLU A 628 20.08 15.78 4.24
N VAL A 629 19.09 15.96 3.37
CA VAL A 629 17.99 16.92 3.55
C VAL A 629 16.72 16.21 4.00
N GLN A 630 16.23 15.28 3.18
CA GLN A 630 15.06 14.48 3.49
C GLN A 630 15.11 13.17 2.71
N TYR A 631 15.04 12.05 3.44
CA TYR A 631 14.93 10.72 2.86
C TYR A 631 13.62 10.58 2.08
N GLY A 632 13.63 9.75 1.03
CA GLY A 632 12.39 9.37 0.38
C GLY A 632 11.44 8.66 1.35
N GLY A 633 10.14 8.70 1.05
CA GLY A 633 9.17 7.85 1.71
C GLY A 633 9.35 6.40 1.31
N ALA A 634 8.95 5.50 2.21
CA ALA A 634 8.87 4.08 1.89
C ALA A 634 7.85 3.85 0.78
N GLY A 635 8.07 2.80 0.01
CA GLY A 635 7.11 2.20 -0.87
C GLY A 635 6.17 1.24 -0.15
N THR A 636 5.58 0.35 -0.93
CA THR A 636 4.58 -0.63 -0.43
C THR A 636 5.01 -2.05 -0.73
N VAL A 637 4.89 -2.95 0.26
CA VAL A 637 4.97 -4.39 0.07
C VAL A 637 3.61 -5.01 0.37
N PHE A 638 2.93 -5.51 -0.66
CA PHE A 638 1.64 -6.20 -0.56
C PHE A 638 1.83 -7.70 -0.80
N THR A 639 1.32 -8.53 0.10
CA THR A 639 1.37 -10.00 -0.05
C THR A 639 -0.02 -10.60 0.10
N LYS A 640 -0.35 -11.63 -0.70
CA LYS A 640 -1.67 -12.26 -0.63
C LYS A 640 -1.61 -13.75 -0.95
N ALA A 641 -2.00 -14.57 0.02
CA ALA A 641 -2.26 -15.98 -0.21
C ALA A 641 -3.52 -16.19 -1.07
N ALA A 642 -3.55 -17.24 -1.90
CA ALA A 642 -4.69 -17.59 -2.73
C ALA A 642 -5.92 -17.97 -1.89
N SER A 643 -5.70 -18.53 -0.68
CA SER A 643 -6.75 -18.85 0.28
C SER A 643 -7.28 -17.65 1.06
N ALA A 644 -6.54 -16.53 1.07
CA ALA A 644 -6.93 -15.32 1.77
C ALA A 644 -7.95 -14.51 0.95
N LEU A 645 -8.92 -13.89 1.62
CA LEU A 645 -9.89 -13.03 0.96
C LEU A 645 -9.24 -11.68 0.60
N TYR A 646 -8.49 -11.12 1.54
CA TYR A 646 -7.72 -9.89 1.39
C TYR A 646 -6.22 -10.22 1.42
N GLY A 647 -5.37 -9.22 1.57
CA GLY A 647 -3.92 -9.41 1.66
C GLY A 647 -3.31 -8.56 2.77
N ASP A 648 -2.02 -8.76 3.00
CA ASP A 648 -1.24 -8.06 4.01
C ASP A 648 -0.44 -6.94 3.36
N LEU A 649 -0.43 -5.76 3.99
CA LEU A 649 0.37 -4.61 3.56
C LEU A 649 1.43 -4.27 4.60
N THR A 650 2.67 -4.13 4.16
CA THR A 650 3.80 -3.69 4.99
C THR A 650 4.39 -2.39 4.47
N ILE A 651 4.61 -1.43 5.38
CA ILE A 651 5.35 -0.19 5.16
C ILE A 651 6.54 -0.19 6.12
N ASP A 652 7.74 -0.19 5.55
CA ASP A 652 9.01 -0.23 6.27
C ASP A 652 9.95 0.79 5.60
N ASN A 653 10.55 1.71 6.36
CA ASN A 653 11.52 2.66 5.86
C ASN A 653 12.93 2.46 6.43
N ASN A 654 13.28 1.23 6.80
CA ASN A 654 14.61 0.82 7.26
C ASN A 654 15.21 1.67 8.39
N GLY A 655 14.37 2.19 9.28
CA GLY A 655 14.77 2.98 10.43
C GLY A 655 15.11 4.43 10.08
N VAL A 656 14.80 4.91 8.88
CA VAL A 656 14.97 6.32 8.50
C VAL A 656 13.63 7.07 8.46
N SER A 657 13.58 8.24 9.10
CA SER A 657 12.42 9.13 9.01
C SER A 657 12.51 9.90 7.69
N GLY A 658 11.61 9.56 6.76
CA GLY A 658 11.57 10.12 5.41
C GLY A 658 10.30 10.90 5.14
N ALA A 659 10.06 11.15 3.86
CA ALA A 659 8.77 11.61 3.41
C ALA A 659 7.69 10.54 3.63
N ASP A 660 6.42 10.88 3.44
CA ASP A 660 5.29 10.00 3.69
C ASP A 660 5.03 9.00 2.55
N THR A 661 4.37 7.90 2.89
CA THR A 661 3.79 6.92 1.98
C THR A 661 2.29 7.21 1.85
N ASN A 662 1.96 8.35 1.24
CA ASN A 662 0.57 8.68 0.97
C ASN A 662 0.01 7.71 -0.09
N GLN A 663 -1.24 7.28 0.07
CA GLN A 663 -1.85 6.32 -0.84
C GLN A 663 -2.81 7.01 -1.81
N VAL A 664 -2.73 6.64 -3.07
CA VAL A 664 -3.68 7.06 -4.12
C VAL A 664 -4.67 5.92 -4.34
N LEU A 665 -5.65 5.81 -3.43
CA LEU A 665 -6.71 4.82 -3.54
C LEU A 665 -7.91 5.43 -4.29
N THR A 666 -8.51 4.64 -5.18
CA THR A 666 -9.75 5.01 -5.89
C THR A 666 -11.00 4.36 -5.29
N SER A 667 -10.81 3.47 -4.31
CA SER A 667 -11.87 2.75 -3.59
C SER A 667 -11.37 2.29 -2.21
N THR A 668 -12.26 1.75 -1.38
CA THR A 668 -11.91 1.18 -0.07
C THR A 668 -10.84 0.09 -0.21
N LEU A 669 -9.77 0.20 0.57
CA LEU A 669 -8.75 -0.83 0.70
C LEU A 669 -9.08 -1.70 1.92
N THR A 670 -9.32 -2.99 1.70
CA THR A 670 -9.49 -3.96 2.79
C THR A 670 -8.26 -4.87 2.86
N LEU A 671 -7.73 -5.03 4.06
CA LEU A 671 -6.53 -5.81 4.36
C LEU A 671 -6.83 -6.86 5.43
N ASP A 672 -6.14 -7.99 5.34
CA ASP A 672 -6.12 -8.96 6.42
C ASP A 672 -5.21 -8.41 7.54
N ASN A 673 -3.94 -8.12 7.26
CA ASN A 673 -3.05 -7.46 8.21
C ASN A 673 -2.44 -6.17 7.65
N PHE A 674 -2.15 -5.23 8.54
CA PHE A 674 -1.41 -4.02 8.20
C PHE A 674 -0.21 -3.87 9.14
N THR A 675 0.97 -3.81 8.53
CA THR A 675 2.25 -3.70 9.24
C THR A 675 2.91 -2.37 8.96
N LEU A 676 3.24 -1.65 10.03
CA LEU A 676 4.01 -0.42 9.98
C LEU A 676 5.23 -0.60 10.88
N ARG A 677 6.44 -0.38 10.37
CA ARG A 677 7.67 -0.55 11.15
C ARG A 677 8.80 0.34 10.65
N ASN A 678 9.86 0.44 11.44
CA ASN A 678 11.15 1.01 11.04
C ASN A 678 11.01 2.40 10.42
N ASN A 679 10.28 3.31 11.09
CA ASN A 679 9.97 4.66 10.61
C ASN A 679 9.15 4.72 9.30
N GLY A 680 8.41 3.66 8.98
CA GLY A 680 7.36 3.71 7.96
C GLY A 680 6.32 4.77 8.33
N TYR A 681 5.91 5.57 7.34
CA TYR A 681 4.90 6.61 7.51
C TYR A 681 3.79 6.42 6.48
N TYR A 682 2.63 5.91 6.88
CA TYR A 682 1.48 5.73 6.00
C TYR A 682 0.45 6.83 6.18
N VAL A 683 -0.15 7.29 5.08
CA VAL A 683 -1.27 8.25 5.09
C VAL A 683 -2.48 7.64 4.38
N ALA A 684 -3.58 7.44 5.10
CA ALA A 684 -4.87 7.08 4.54
C ALA A 684 -5.56 8.36 4.03
N PRO A 685 -5.87 8.47 2.73
CA PRO A 685 -6.39 9.71 2.14
C PRO A 685 -7.86 9.95 2.49
N GLU A 686 -8.30 11.21 2.39
CA GLU A 686 -9.67 11.65 2.72
C GLU A 686 -10.75 10.94 1.88
N SER A 687 -10.42 10.56 0.64
CA SER A 687 -11.38 10.07 -0.35
C SER A 687 -11.75 8.60 -0.23
N THR A 688 -11.09 7.83 0.64
CA THR A 688 -11.27 6.37 0.72
C THR A 688 -11.20 5.86 2.15
N ALA A 689 -11.78 4.69 2.38
CA ALA A 689 -11.64 3.98 3.65
C ALA A 689 -10.50 2.96 3.61
N LEU A 690 -9.79 2.80 4.73
CA LEU A 690 -8.88 1.70 5.01
C LEU A 690 -9.56 0.75 6.02
N CYS A 691 -9.83 -0.48 5.63
CA CYS A 691 -10.40 -1.51 6.49
C CYS A 691 -9.36 -2.57 6.82
N ILE A 692 -9.17 -2.88 8.10
CA ILE A 692 -8.23 -3.89 8.59
C ILE A 692 -9.04 -4.93 9.38
N GLU A 693 -9.16 -6.13 8.81
CA GLU A 693 -9.97 -7.22 9.36
C GLU A 693 -9.23 -8.09 10.39
N GLY A 694 -7.90 -8.17 10.26
CA GLY A 694 -7.02 -8.93 11.13
C GLY A 694 -6.17 -8.03 12.02
N VAL A 695 -4.86 -8.26 12.09
CA VAL A 695 -4.02 -7.63 13.11
C VAL A 695 -3.39 -6.34 12.57
N PHE A 696 -3.52 -5.27 13.34
CA PHE A 696 -2.67 -4.09 13.21
C PHE A 696 -1.33 -4.39 13.91
N ILE A 697 -0.30 -4.75 13.15
CA ILE A 697 0.99 -5.19 13.70
C ILE A 697 1.99 -4.04 13.61
N ASN A 698 2.46 -3.52 14.74
CA ASN A 698 3.64 -2.65 14.75
C ASN A 698 4.72 -3.23 15.68
N CYS A 699 5.93 -3.35 15.14
CA CYS A 699 7.09 -3.96 15.79
C CYS A 699 8.19 -2.92 16.06
N ASN A 700 8.65 -2.87 17.31
CA ASN A 700 9.95 -2.43 17.84
C ASN A 700 10.53 -1.05 17.42
N SER A 701 9.84 -0.24 16.62
CA SER A 701 10.36 1.03 16.07
C SER A 701 9.22 1.97 15.65
N SER A 702 9.44 3.29 15.74
CA SER A 702 8.39 4.32 15.67
C SER A 702 7.77 4.48 14.26
N GLY A 703 6.67 3.78 13.97
CA GLY A 703 5.85 3.99 12.78
C GLY A 703 4.86 5.16 12.93
N VAL A 704 4.51 5.84 11.84
CA VAL A 704 3.47 6.89 11.81
C VAL A 704 2.29 6.51 10.91
N LEU A 705 1.07 6.55 11.42
CA LEU A 705 -0.16 6.40 10.64
C LEU A 705 -0.99 7.67 10.74
N THR A 706 -1.26 8.32 9.62
CA THR A 706 -2.21 9.43 9.53
C THR A 706 -3.50 8.97 8.86
N ASN A 707 -4.63 9.09 9.54
CA ASN A 707 -5.97 8.89 8.98
C ASN A 707 -6.59 10.23 8.62
N ASN A 708 -6.72 10.55 7.33
CA ASN A 708 -7.47 11.73 6.88
C ASN A 708 -8.91 11.40 6.44
N GLY A 709 -9.25 10.13 6.22
CA GLY A 709 -10.54 9.69 5.70
C GLY A 709 -11.32 8.84 6.69
N ALA A 710 -11.47 7.55 6.40
CA ALA A 710 -12.07 6.59 7.31
C ALA A 710 -11.14 5.39 7.53
N VAL A 711 -11.00 4.94 8.78
CA VAL A 711 -10.30 3.71 9.13
C VAL A 711 -11.24 2.81 9.90
N THR A 712 -11.40 1.57 9.43
CA THR A 712 -12.10 0.51 10.16
C THR A 712 -11.06 -0.44 10.72
N LEU A 713 -11.09 -0.65 12.04
CA LEU A 713 -10.21 -1.58 12.74
C LEU A 713 -11.01 -2.77 13.25
N THR A 714 -10.32 -3.73 13.87
CA THR A 714 -10.96 -4.79 14.63
C THR A 714 -11.63 -4.25 15.89
N THR A 715 -12.66 -4.96 16.38
CA THR A 715 -13.44 -4.60 17.58
C THR A 715 -12.58 -4.35 18.81
N SER A 716 -11.41 -4.97 18.88
CA SER A 716 -10.37 -4.67 19.86
C SER A 716 -9.03 -4.56 19.15
N THR A 717 -8.27 -3.49 19.43
CA THR A 717 -6.96 -3.23 18.82
C THR A 717 -5.93 -2.78 19.86
N VAL A 718 -4.70 -3.29 19.75
CA VAL A 718 -3.55 -2.85 20.53
C VAL A 718 -2.54 -2.14 19.62
N LEU A 719 -2.23 -0.88 19.89
CA LEU A 719 -1.23 -0.11 19.14
C LEU A 719 0.08 -0.05 19.91
N THR A 720 1.16 -0.60 19.33
CA THR A 720 2.47 -0.66 20.00
C THR A 720 3.54 0.12 19.23
N ASN A 721 4.24 1.07 19.85
CA ASN A 721 5.27 1.91 19.20
C ASN A 721 4.78 2.70 17.96
N VAL A 722 3.52 3.14 17.95
CA VAL A 722 2.90 3.87 16.84
C VAL A 722 2.67 5.33 17.24
N THR A 723 2.89 6.25 16.30
CA THR A 723 2.23 7.55 16.30
C THR A 723 1.02 7.49 15.38
N PHE A 724 -0.19 7.53 15.95
CA PHE A 724 -1.43 7.55 15.18
C PHE A 724 -2.01 8.95 15.20
N ILE A 725 -2.22 9.54 14.03
CA ILE A 725 -2.86 10.85 13.86
C ILE A 725 -4.23 10.62 13.21
N ASN A 726 -5.30 10.80 13.97
CA ASN A 726 -6.66 10.62 13.48
C ASN A 726 -7.30 11.97 13.14
N ASN A 727 -7.38 12.33 11.86
CA ASN A 727 -8.13 13.48 11.34
C ASN A 727 -9.51 13.10 10.80
N GLY A 728 -9.77 11.80 10.62
CA GLY A 728 -10.98 11.25 10.02
C GLY A 728 -11.90 10.52 11.00
N THR A 729 -12.63 9.53 10.51
CA THR A 729 -13.49 8.66 11.33
C THR A 729 -12.80 7.31 11.60
N ILE A 730 -12.91 6.82 12.83
CA ILE A 730 -12.55 5.43 13.18
C ILE A 730 -13.81 4.65 13.55
N ALA A 731 -14.06 3.54 12.86
CA ALA A 731 -15.24 2.70 13.02
C ALA A 731 -14.90 1.27 13.44
N ASN A 732 -15.88 0.54 13.99
CA ASN A 732 -15.78 -0.86 14.44
C ASN A 732 -14.72 -1.10 15.53
N LEU A 733 -14.29 -0.06 16.24
CA LEU A 733 -13.30 -0.15 17.32
C LEU A 733 -13.99 0.09 18.66
N ALA A 734 -14.39 -0.99 19.34
CA ALA A 734 -15.00 -0.90 20.67
C ALA A 734 -13.93 -0.74 21.77
N SER A 735 -12.77 -1.37 21.61
CA SER A 735 -11.70 -1.36 22.61
C SER A 735 -10.33 -1.00 22.00
N LEU A 736 -9.67 0.01 22.56
CA LEU A 736 -8.33 0.46 22.15
C LEU A 736 -7.34 0.37 23.31
N GLU A 737 -6.20 -0.26 23.08
CA GLU A 737 -5.04 -0.25 23.99
C GLU A 737 -3.83 0.41 23.33
N LEU A 738 -3.16 1.31 24.04
CA LEU A 738 -1.91 1.94 23.60
C LEU A 738 -0.71 1.43 24.41
N ALA A 739 0.33 0.93 23.77
CA ALA A 739 1.58 0.50 24.40
C ALA A 739 2.80 1.24 23.81
N SER A 740 3.43 2.14 24.57
CA SER A 740 4.51 3.00 24.07
C SER A 740 4.13 3.76 22.78
N SER A 741 2.88 4.22 22.70
CA SER A 741 2.29 4.81 21.49
C SER A 741 1.72 6.20 21.76
N SER A 742 1.76 7.07 20.74
CA SER A 742 1.14 8.39 20.78
C SER A 742 -0.09 8.40 19.87
N PHE A 743 -1.25 8.78 20.39
CA PHE A 743 -2.49 8.89 19.64
C PHE A 743 -2.99 10.33 19.68
N TYR A 744 -3.13 10.96 18.52
CA TYR A 744 -3.60 12.33 18.36
C TYR A 744 -4.96 12.33 17.65
N SER A 745 -6.03 12.69 18.36
CA SER A 745 -7.40 12.65 17.82
C SER A 745 -7.93 14.04 17.47
N ASN A 746 -7.93 14.37 16.17
CA ASN A 746 -8.66 15.50 15.58
C ASN A 746 -10.07 15.09 15.11
N GLY A 747 -10.27 13.79 14.83
CA GLY A 747 -11.49 13.21 14.29
C GLY A 747 -12.33 12.45 15.33
N THR A 748 -13.23 11.58 14.85
CA THR A 748 -14.28 10.92 15.66
C THR A 748 -14.09 9.40 15.76
N PHE A 749 -14.66 8.82 16.82
CA PHE A 749 -14.85 7.38 16.99
C PHE A 749 -16.35 7.07 16.93
N GLU A 750 -16.76 6.03 16.21
CA GLU A 750 -18.18 5.60 16.16
C GLU A 750 -18.55 4.70 17.33
N ASP A 751 -17.69 3.74 17.69
CA ASP A 751 -18.04 2.62 18.58
C ASP A 751 -17.18 2.52 19.85
N LEU A 752 -16.24 3.44 20.09
CA LEU A 752 -15.24 3.29 21.17
C LEU A 752 -15.90 3.33 22.56
N THR A 753 -15.91 2.19 23.25
CA THR A 753 -16.42 2.04 24.61
C THR A 753 -15.32 1.90 25.65
N ASP A 754 -14.15 1.36 25.29
CA ASP A 754 -13.10 1.05 26.25
C ASP A 754 -11.73 1.54 25.76
N LEU A 755 -11.06 2.37 26.59
CA LEU A 755 -9.72 2.88 26.30
C LEU A 755 -8.73 2.49 27.40
N THR A 756 -7.62 1.88 27.00
CA THR A 756 -6.47 1.63 27.89
C THR A 756 -5.24 2.39 27.38
N ILE A 757 -4.73 3.31 28.21
CA ILE A 757 -3.49 4.04 27.94
C ILE A 757 -2.38 3.36 28.74
N GLY A 758 -1.60 2.52 28.07
CA GLY A 758 -0.49 1.78 28.66
C GLY A 758 0.76 2.63 28.91
N ALA A 759 1.84 1.96 29.32
CA ALA A 759 3.08 2.64 29.70
C ALA A 759 3.77 3.35 28.52
N ASN A 760 4.34 4.52 28.79
CA ASN A 760 4.94 5.45 27.83
C ASN A 760 4.00 5.82 26.67
N SER A 761 2.69 5.72 26.87
CA SER A 761 1.69 6.08 25.87
C SER A 761 1.05 7.43 26.16
N THR A 762 0.75 8.20 25.12
CA THR A 762 -0.01 9.45 25.21
C THR A 762 -1.26 9.35 24.36
N PHE A 763 -2.42 9.71 24.90
CA PHE A 763 -3.62 10.00 24.13
C PHE A 763 -3.92 11.49 24.25
N GLU A 764 -3.93 12.22 23.14
CA GLU A 764 -4.22 13.66 23.09
C GLU A 764 -5.41 13.94 22.17
N PHE A 765 -6.44 14.57 22.73
CA PHE A 765 -7.52 15.14 21.95
C PHE A 765 -7.11 16.50 21.40
N GLN A 766 -7.13 16.64 20.08
CA GLN A 766 -6.62 17.81 19.38
C GLN A 766 -7.68 18.85 19.03
N ASN A 767 -8.91 18.40 18.73
CA ASN A 767 -10.06 19.26 18.44
C ASN A 767 -11.22 18.89 19.38
N LEU A 768 -11.34 19.61 20.49
CA LEU A 768 -12.48 19.47 21.40
C LEU A 768 -13.42 20.66 21.20
N THR A 769 -14.72 20.42 21.38
CA THR A 769 -15.68 21.50 21.57
C THR A 769 -15.92 21.62 23.07
N PRO A 770 -15.70 22.79 23.69
CA PRO A 770 -16.01 22.98 25.10
C PRO A 770 -17.45 22.52 25.40
N ASP A 771 -17.63 21.87 26.56
CA ASP A 771 -18.92 21.40 27.09
C ASP A 771 -19.59 20.23 26.34
N THR A 772 -19.00 19.71 25.26
CA THR A 772 -19.48 18.47 24.63
C THR A 772 -18.80 17.26 25.28
N PRO A 773 -19.53 16.41 26.02
CA PRO A 773 -18.93 15.26 26.69
C PRO A 773 -18.49 14.20 25.69
N ILE A 774 -17.30 13.66 25.91
CA ILE A 774 -16.80 12.45 25.24
C ILE A 774 -17.27 11.27 26.07
N THR A 775 -18.15 10.46 25.49
CA THR A 775 -18.74 9.31 26.18
C THR A 775 -17.99 8.02 25.87
N MET A 776 -17.63 7.27 26.91
CA MET A 776 -17.17 5.87 26.79
C MET A 776 -17.60 5.08 28.03
N THR A 777 -17.46 3.75 28.01
CA THR A 777 -17.79 2.90 29.16
C THR A 777 -16.66 2.88 30.18
N ASN A 778 -15.45 2.47 29.79
CA ASN A 778 -14.32 2.38 30.71
C ASN A 778 -13.06 3.07 30.18
N LEU A 779 -12.29 3.66 31.09
CA LEU A 779 -10.98 4.22 30.83
C LEU A 779 -9.97 3.70 31.85
N THR A 780 -8.86 3.14 31.40
CA THR A 780 -7.74 2.69 32.22
C THR A 780 -6.46 3.42 31.81
N ILE A 781 -5.71 3.97 32.78
CA ILE A 781 -4.43 4.63 32.55
C ILE A 781 -3.38 3.95 33.43
N LEU A 782 -2.39 3.32 32.79
CA LEU A 782 -1.31 2.59 33.45
C LEU A 782 -0.13 3.52 33.80
N ASP A 783 0.87 2.97 34.48
CA ASP A 783 2.11 3.68 34.85
C ASP A 783 2.72 4.42 33.65
N THR A 784 3.02 5.71 33.78
CA THR A 784 3.51 6.63 32.75
C THR A 784 2.58 6.86 31.54
N GLY A 785 1.39 6.28 31.54
CA GLY A 785 0.34 6.60 30.56
C GLY A 785 -0.24 7.99 30.81
N LEU A 786 -0.51 8.73 29.74
CA LEU A 786 -0.99 10.11 29.80
C LEU A 786 -2.21 10.36 28.91
N LEU A 787 -3.27 10.91 29.49
CA LEU A 787 -4.39 11.51 28.77
C LEU A 787 -4.32 13.05 28.86
N THR A 788 -4.45 13.75 27.73
CA THR A 788 -4.38 15.22 27.66
C THR A 788 -5.26 15.78 26.53
N HIS A 789 -5.34 17.11 26.45
CA HIS A 789 -5.90 17.84 25.32
C HIS A 789 -4.90 18.87 24.76
N ASN A 790 -5.18 19.39 23.56
CA ASN A 790 -4.41 20.46 22.93
C ASN A 790 -4.43 21.75 23.75
N ALA A 791 -3.38 22.57 23.65
CA ALA A 791 -3.29 23.79 24.44
C ALA A 791 -4.36 24.81 24.02
N ASN A 792 -4.90 25.55 24.99
CA ASN A 792 -5.66 26.75 24.69
C ASN A 792 -4.71 27.89 24.32
N THR A 793 -5.17 28.80 23.47
CA THR A 793 -4.39 29.99 23.09
C THR A 793 -4.93 31.21 23.85
N ASN A 794 -5.85 31.95 23.22
CA ASN A 794 -6.42 33.20 23.72
C ASN A 794 -7.84 33.02 24.27
N THR A 795 -8.49 31.91 23.90
CA THR A 795 -9.85 31.53 24.24
C THR A 795 -9.88 30.09 24.75
N LEU A 796 -10.97 29.71 25.44
CA LEU A 796 -11.23 28.33 25.79
C LEU A 796 -11.73 27.60 24.53
N ASP A 797 -10.81 27.01 23.79
CA ASP A 797 -11.10 26.22 22.60
C ASP A 797 -11.07 24.72 22.93
N HIS A 798 -10.35 24.32 23.98
CA HIS A 798 -10.12 22.93 24.35
C HIS A 798 -10.37 22.71 25.86
N SER A 799 -11.32 21.85 26.20
CA SER A 799 -11.50 21.33 27.56
C SER A 799 -11.77 19.84 27.51
N LEU A 800 -11.12 19.07 28.41
CA LEU A 800 -11.33 17.63 28.49
C LEU A 800 -12.59 17.35 29.31
N ASN A 801 -13.72 17.09 28.64
CA ASN A 801 -14.99 16.75 29.25
C ASN A 801 -15.31 15.27 28.99
N LEU A 802 -15.09 14.39 29.97
CA LEU A 802 -15.30 12.95 29.85
C LEU A 802 -16.53 12.51 30.64
N HIS A 803 -17.37 11.69 30.01
CA HIS A 803 -18.50 11.03 30.65
C HIS A 803 -18.36 9.51 30.53
N LEU A 804 -18.13 8.85 31.66
CA LEU A 804 -17.90 7.41 31.77
C LEU A 804 -19.12 6.74 32.41
N THR A 805 -19.77 5.86 31.66
CA THR A 805 -20.92 5.06 32.17
C THR A 805 -20.47 3.87 33.03
N GLY A 806 -19.19 3.50 32.94
CA GLY A 806 -18.52 2.49 33.76
C GLY A 806 -17.42 3.09 34.63
N ASN A 807 -16.23 2.49 34.61
CA ASN A 807 -15.14 2.79 35.56
C ASN A 807 -14.00 3.63 34.97
N LEU A 808 -13.32 4.38 35.83
CA LEU A 808 -12.06 5.06 35.55
C LEU A 808 -10.96 4.53 36.50
N ASP A 809 -9.98 3.79 35.97
CA ASP A 809 -8.82 3.28 36.72
C ASP A 809 -7.56 4.06 36.32
N ILE A 810 -7.08 4.96 37.19
CA ILE A 810 -5.83 5.69 37.01
C ILE A 810 -4.81 5.12 37.98
N ARG A 811 -3.94 4.22 37.50
CA ARG A 811 -2.95 3.54 38.33
C ARG A 811 -1.79 4.46 38.71
N SER A 812 -1.03 4.02 39.71
CA SER A 812 0.18 4.71 40.14
C SER A 812 1.11 4.99 38.95
N GLY A 813 1.55 6.25 38.83
CA GLY A 813 2.40 6.75 37.73
C GLY A 813 1.64 7.13 36.45
N GLY A 814 0.39 6.71 36.27
CA GLY A 814 -0.48 7.18 35.19
C GLY A 814 -1.11 8.54 35.51
N GLY A 815 -1.59 9.25 34.49
CA GLY A 815 -2.28 10.51 34.75
C GLY A 815 -3.16 11.08 33.64
N ILE A 816 -4.04 11.99 34.06
CA ILE A 816 -4.78 12.91 33.19
C ILE A 816 -4.23 14.31 33.46
N SER A 817 -3.63 14.94 32.45
CA SER A 817 -2.98 16.24 32.62
C SER A 817 -3.47 17.26 31.61
N ALA A 818 -3.70 18.47 32.11
CA ALA A 818 -3.87 19.69 31.35
C ALA A 818 -2.90 20.77 31.86
N ASP A 819 -1.74 20.36 32.38
CA ASP A 819 -0.68 21.28 32.79
C ASP A 819 -0.21 22.12 31.60
N ALA A 820 -0.08 23.42 31.79
CA ALA A 820 0.28 24.37 30.72
C ALA A 820 -0.72 24.42 29.53
N LYS A 821 -1.93 23.88 29.65
CA LYS A 821 -2.94 23.86 28.57
C LYS A 821 -4.04 24.91 28.75
N GLY A 822 -3.87 25.84 29.69
CA GLY A 822 -4.75 27.00 29.89
C GLY A 822 -4.43 28.14 28.93
N LEU A 823 -4.78 29.37 29.31
CA LEU A 823 -4.58 30.52 28.43
C LEU A 823 -3.12 30.99 28.42
N GLU A 824 -2.69 31.44 27.24
CA GLU A 824 -1.34 31.96 27.03
C GLU A 824 -1.06 33.21 27.87
N SER A 825 0.22 33.56 27.99
CA SER A 825 0.66 34.71 28.77
C SER A 825 -0.07 36.00 28.36
N GLY A 826 -0.40 36.84 29.34
CA GLY A 826 -1.15 38.07 29.11
C GLY A 826 -2.62 37.87 28.76
N GLN A 827 -3.13 36.63 28.63
CA GLN A 827 -4.52 36.33 28.31
C GLN A 827 -5.32 35.79 29.51
N GLY A 828 -6.64 36.00 29.46
CA GLY A 828 -7.61 35.42 30.39
C GLY A 828 -8.25 36.37 31.40
N GLY A 829 -9.31 35.88 32.06
CA GLY A 829 -10.16 36.66 32.98
C GLY A 829 -9.45 37.15 34.26
N GLY A 830 -8.31 36.55 34.59
CA GLY A 830 -7.43 36.90 35.70
C GLY A 830 -5.99 37.05 35.23
N THR A 831 -5.78 37.53 34.00
CA THR A 831 -4.43 37.75 33.46
C THR A 831 -3.58 38.62 34.39
N GLY A 832 -2.30 38.25 34.52
CA GLY A 832 -1.34 39.08 35.25
C GLY A 832 -1.06 40.38 34.50
N ASN A 833 -0.90 41.51 35.21
CA ASN A 833 -0.70 42.77 34.51
C ASN A 833 0.63 42.82 33.75
N THR A 834 0.55 43.20 32.48
CA THR A 834 1.70 43.43 31.60
C THR A 834 2.31 44.81 31.84
N THR A 835 3.62 44.95 31.63
CA THR A 835 4.33 46.23 31.79
C THR A 835 5.38 46.46 30.70
N ASP A 836 5.62 47.72 30.37
CA ASP A 836 6.69 48.17 29.47
C ASP A 836 7.91 48.75 30.23
N GLY A 837 7.92 48.61 31.56
CA GLY A 837 8.93 49.23 32.40
C GLY A 837 10.31 48.56 32.33
N PHE A 838 11.35 49.36 32.51
CA PHE A 838 12.73 48.89 32.68
C PHE A 838 12.92 48.30 34.08
N ARG A 839 13.32 47.01 34.15
CA ARG A 839 13.56 46.25 35.40
C ARG A 839 12.31 46.16 36.31
N VAL A 840 11.18 45.82 35.74
CA VAL A 840 9.96 45.48 36.49
C VAL A 840 9.55 44.05 36.14
N GLY A 841 8.96 43.35 37.10
CA GLY A 841 8.41 42.01 36.89
C GLY A 841 6.96 42.10 36.41
N GLY A 842 6.48 41.15 35.62
CA GLY A 842 5.07 40.97 35.32
C GLY A 842 4.30 40.40 36.51
N GLY A 843 3.02 40.75 36.63
CA GLY A 843 2.15 40.22 37.69
C GLY A 843 1.86 38.74 37.46
N GLY A 844 1.72 37.96 38.54
CA GLY A 844 1.24 36.58 38.46
C GLY A 844 -0.24 36.54 38.05
N ALA A 845 -0.68 35.49 37.38
CA ALA A 845 -2.08 35.34 37.00
C ALA A 845 -2.95 34.90 38.18
N GLY A 846 -4.22 35.30 38.21
CA GLY A 846 -5.24 34.85 39.16
C GLY A 846 -6.20 33.86 38.50
N HIS A 847 -6.65 32.85 39.25
CA HIS A 847 -7.73 31.88 38.98
C HIS A 847 -7.88 31.10 40.27
N GLY A 848 -9.06 30.92 40.86
CA GLY A 848 -9.21 30.30 42.19
C GLY A 848 -8.67 31.10 43.40
N GLY A 849 -7.63 31.90 43.20
CA GLY A 849 -7.11 32.93 44.11
C GLY A 849 -6.60 34.15 43.31
N THR A 850 -6.08 35.17 43.99
CA THR A 850 -5.40 36.30 43.31
C THR A 850 -3.94 35.96 42.99
N GLY A 851 -3.47 36.40 41.82
CA GLY A 851 -2.07 36.27 41.45
C GLY A 851 -1.19 37.19 42.29
N GLY A 852 0.05 36.79 42.54
CA GLY A 852 1.01 37.61 43.28
C GLY A 852 1.46 38.81 42.44
N ASP A 853 1.75 39.93 43.08
CA ASP A 853 2.34 41.08 42.39
C ASP A 853 3.77 40.78 41.91
N GLY A 854 4.09 41.23 40.70
CA GLY A 854 5.47 41.37 40.25
C GLY A 854 6.08 42.66 40.80
N SER A 855 7.40 42.80 40.73
CA SER A 855 8.04 44.05 41.14
C SER A 855 7.56 45.23 40.29
N GLY A 856 6.62 46.01 40.83
CA GLY A 856 6.03 47.19 40.20
C GLY A 856 4.75 46.95 39.39
N THR A 857 4.21 45.72 39.38
CA THR A 857 2.98 45.38 38.65
C THR A 857 2.05 44.53 39.51
N ALA A 858 0.75 44.83 39.49
CA ALA A 858 -0.22 44.07 40.26
C ALA A 858 -0.49 42.69 39.64
N GLY A 859 -0.73 41.69 40.48
CA GLY A 859 -1.20 40.37 40.05
C GLY A 859 -2.62 40.39 39.48
N GLY A 860 -3.03 39.26 38.91
CA GLY A 860 -4.34 39.06 38.31
C GLY A 860 -5.45 38.75 39.34
N SER A 861 -6.68 39.13 39.01
CA SER A 861 -7.85 38.91 39.87
C SER A 861 -8.34 37.47 39.87
N ILE A 862 -9.04 37.06 40.93
CA ILE A 862 -9.76 35.78 41.00
C ILE A 862 -10.97 35.78 40.05
N TYR A 863 -11.22 34.65 39.38
CA TYR A 863 -12.42 34.39 38.58
C TYR A 863 -12.75 32.88 38.52
N GLY A 864 -13.83 32.51 37.83
CA GLY A 864 -14.32 31.14 37.70
C GLY A 864 -15.38 30.77 38.75
N SER A 865 -16.12 29.68 38.51
CA SER A 865 -17.09 29.15 39.46
C SER A 865 -16.42 28.26 40.50
N LEU A 866 -16.83 28.35 41.76
CA LEU A 866 -16.34 27.49 42.85
C LEU A 866 -16.92 26.07 42.75
N THR A 867 -18.16 25.94 42.31
CA THR A 867 -18.94 24.70 42.35
C THR A 867 -19.03 24.00 40.99
N THR A 868 -18.80 24.75 39.90
CA THR A 868 -18.83 24.26 38.52
C THR A 868 -17.63 24.80 37.74
N PRO A 869 -16.39 24.42 38.10
CA PRO A 869 -15.19 25.02 37.55
C PRO A 869 -14.97 24.57 36.09
N GLU A 870 -15.33 25.43 35.14
CA GLU A 870 -15.24 25.15 33.69
C GLU A 870 -14.30 26.11 32.94
N THR A 871 -13.72 27.09 33.63
CA THR A 871 -12.87 28.11 33.01
C THR A 871 -11.38 27.75 33.08
N PRO A 872 -10.57 27.95 32.03
CA PRO A 872 -9.14 27.67 32.06
C PRO A 872 -8.42 28.65 32.98
N GLY A 873 -7.22 28.30 33.45
CA GLY A 873 -6.31 29.20 34.14
C GLY A 873 -5.80 30.31 33.20
N SER A 874 -5.59 31.50 33.75
CA SER A 874 -5.04 32.65 33.03
C SER A 874 -3.52 32.62 32.95
N GLY A 875 -2.98 33.27 31.92
CA GLY A 875 -1.54 33.45 31.75
C GLY A 875 -0.98 34.63 32.54
N GLY A 876 0.28 34.52 32.98
CA GLY A 876 0.98 35.54 33.73
C GLY A 876 1.34 36.76 32.88
N GLY A 877 1.66 37.88 33.54
CA GLY A 877 1.94 39.16 32.90
C GLY A 877 3.29 39.20 32.17
N TYR A 878 3.27 39.84 31.00
CA TYR A 878 4.43 40.11 30.12
C TYR A 878 5.23 41.35 30.56
N ASN A 879 6.56 41.28 30.46
CA ASN A 879 7.41 42.49 30.33
C ASN A 879 7.71 42.72 28.84
N THR A 880 7.06 43.72 28.23
CA THR A 880 7.17 43.99 26.79
C THR A 880 8.48 44.68 26.40
N PHE A 881 9.17 45.35 27.34
CA PHE A 881 10.47 45.98 27.08
C PHE A 881 11.57 44.95 26.78
N TYR A 882 11.55 43.83 27.51
CA TYR A 882 12.52 42.75 27.37
C TYR A 882 11.98 41.50 26.66
N ALA A 883 10.72 41.54 26.21
CA ALA A 883 10.00 40.39 25.66
C ALA A 883 9.99 39.16 26.62
N SER A 884 9.95 39.40 27.93
CA SER A 884 9.87 38.31 28.93
C SER A 884 8.41 37.88 29.09
N ALA A 885 8.10 36.68 28.60
CA ALA A 885 6.77 36.10 28.68
C ALA A 885 6.42 35.64 30.09
N GLY A 886 5.17 35.85 30.50
CA GLY A 886 4.62 35.18 31.66
C GLY A 886 4.36 33.69 31.39
N GLY A 887 4.02 32.94 32.45
CA GLY A 887 3.66 31.54 32.34
C GLY A 887 2.27 31.35 31.75
N VAL A 888 2.05 30.24 31.07
CA VAL A 888 0.75 29.76 30.58
C VAL A 888 -0.05 29.19 31.77
N GLY A 889 -1.36 29.44 31.80
CA GLY A 889 -2.25 28.87 32.81
C GLY A 889 -2.46 27.36 32.68
N GLY A 890 -3.07 26.72 33.68
CA GLY A 890 -3.53 25.32 33.60
C GLY A 890 -4.85 25.18 32.82
N GLY A 891 -5.08 24.02 32.20
CA GLY A 891 -6.27 23.76 31.38
C GLY A 891 -7.53 23.42 32.18
N VAL A 892 -8.47 22.70 31.54
CA VAL A 892 -9.77 22.35 32.11
C VAL A 892 -10.02 20.85 31.96
N ILE A 893 -10.27 20.17 33.07
CA ILE A 893 -10.66 18.76 33.12
C ILE A 893 -12.01 18.66 33.84
N LYS A 894 -12.98 18.02 33.19
CA LYS A 894 -14.28 17.63 33.73
C LYS A 894 -14.47 16.13 33.56
N LEU A 895 -14.75 15.43 34.64
CA LEU A 895 -14.95 13.99 34.69
C LEU A 895 -16.32 13.70 35.30
N THR A 896 -17.17 12.99 34.59
CA THR A 896 -18.39 12.38 35.12
C THR A 896 -18.22 10.86 35.07
N VAL A 897 -18.31 10.16 36.20
CA VAL A 897 -18.06 8.71 36.32
C VAL A 897 -19.23 8.04 37.05
N GLU A 898 -20.08 7.32 36.32
CA GLU A 898 -21.25 6.63 36.89
C GLU A 898 -20.86 5.37 37.70
N GLY A 899 -19.71 4.76 37.38
CA GLY A 899 -19.15 3.62 38.12
C GLY A 899 -18.16 4.04 39.23
N ILE A 900 -16.98 3.41 39.23
CA ILE A 900 -15.92 3.65 40.21
C ILE A 900 -14.78 4.44 39.56
N LEU A 901 -14.38 5.55 40.20
CA LEU A 901 -13.13 6.24 39.95
C LEU A 901 -12.08 5.77 40.96
N THR A 902 -11.16 4.92 40.51
CA THR A 902 -9.97 4.49 41.25
C THR A 902 -8.79 5.38 40.85
N LEU A 903 -8.35 6.27 41.75
CA LEU A 903 -7.28 7.25 41.49
C LEU A 903 -6.06 6.98 42.37
N ASP A 904 -5.10 6.21 41.85
CA ASP A 904 -3.76 5.99 42.44
C ASP A 904 -2.66 6.80 41.75
N GLY A 905 -2.93 7.34 40.56
CA GLY A 905 -2.05 8.22 39.79
C GLY A 905 -2.30 9.72 40.05
N ALA A 906 -2.33 10.53 38.98
CA ALA A 906 -2.47 11.99 39.09
C ALA A 906 -3.49 12.59 38.10
N ILE A 907 -4.26 13.57 38.58
CA ILE A 907 -5.07 14.49 37.74
C ILE A 907 -4.54 15.90 37.95
N THR A 908 -4.03 16.56 36.90
CA THR A 908 -3.32 17.82 37.05
C THR A 908 -3.74 18.91 36.05
N CYS A 909 -3.88 20.15 36.52
CA CYS A 909 -4.13 21.36 35.74
C CYS A 909 -3.22 22.50 36.24
N ASN A 910 -1.91 22.30 36.31
CA ASN A 910 -0.98 23.28 36.86
C ASN A 910 -0.60 24.38 35.85
N GLY A 911 -0.40 25.61 36.35
CA GLY A 911 0.18 26.71 35.59
C GLY A 911 1.69 26.61 35.49
N THR A 912 2.27 27.25 34.47
CA THR A 912 3.72 27.22 34.22
C THR A 912 4.46 28.44 34.75
N VAL A 913 5.79 28.29 34.80
CA VAL A 913 6.70 29.35 35.23
C VAL A 913 6.75 30.51 34.25
N GLY A 914 6.87 31.74 34.75
CA GLY A 914 7.19 32.91 33.93
C GLY A 914 8.65 32.89 33.44
N LEU A 915 8.88 33.32 32.20
CA LEU A 915 10.22 33.35 31.59
C LEU A 915 10.99 34.61 31.97
N SER A 916 12.33 34.53 31.92
CA SER A 916 13.23 35.68 32.06
C SER A 916 14.02 35.90 30.77
N MET A 917 14.01 37.13 30.25
CA MET A 917 14.90 37.54 29.16
C MET A 917 15.55 38.88 29.53
N GLY A 918 16.88 38.95 29.47
CA GLY A 918 17.60 40.18 29.84
C GLY A 918 17.43 40.51 31.33
N SER A 919 16.85 41.67 31.65
CA SER A 919 16.55 42.08 33.04
C SER A 919 15.05 42.20 33.32
N GLY A 920 14.21 41.61 32.46
CA GLY A 920 12.77 41.47 32.66
C GLY A 920 12.42 40.11 33.23
N ASP A 921 11.37 40.06 34.06
CA ASP A 921 10.86 38.85 34.68
C ASP A 921 9.36 38.70 34.35
N GLY A 922 8.95 37.57 33.79
CA GLY A 922 7.55 37.24 33.56
C GLY A 922 6.85 36.72 34.83
N GLY A 923 5.56 37.02 34.99
CA GLY A 923 4.74 36.47 36.06
C GLY A 923 4.35 35.01 35.81
N GLY A 924 4.09 34.23 36.86
CA GLY A 924 3.65 32.84 36.75
C GLY A 924 2.21 32.68 36.24
N GLY A 925 1.93 31.61 35.51
CA GLY A 925 0.57 31.25 35.07
C GLY A 925 -0.24 30.66 36.23
N SER A 926 -1.56 30.85 36.22
CA SER A 926 -2.42 30.34 37.30
C SER A 926 -2.79 28.86 37.09
N GLY A 927 -3.17 28.17 38.16
CA GLY A 927 -3.76 26.83 38.06
C GLY A 927 -5.07 26.86 37.27
N GLY A 928 -5.45 25.71 36.71
CA GLY A 928 -6.65 25.53 35.91
C GLY A 928 -7.86 25.03 36.70
N SER A 929 -8.82 24.43 36.00
CA SER A 929 -10.04 23.88 36.59
C SER A 929 -10.06 22.36 36.54
N ILE A 930 -10.43 21.73 37.65
CA ILE A 930 -10.71 20.29 37.75
C ILE A 930 -12.10 20.13 38.36
N TRP A 931 -13.01 19.47 37.65
CA TRP A 931 -14.33 19.08 38.14
C TRP A 931 -14.50 17.57 38.05
N ILE A 932 -14.74 16.91 39.18
CA ILE A 932 -15.02 15.48 39.26
C ILE A 932 -16.42 15.30 39.82
N ASP A 933 -17.25 14.55 39.10
CA ASP A 933 -18.56 14.03 39.51
C ASP A 933 -18.50 12.51 39.39
N ALA A 934 -18.50 11.80 40.51
CA ALA A 934 -18.34 10.35 40.54
C ALA A 934 -19.38 9.67 41.45
N ASN A 935 -19.81 8.47 41.08
CA ASN A 935 -20.60 7.67 42.02
C ASN A 935 -19.73 7.17 43.18
N THR A 936 -18.61 6.50 42.89
CA THR A 936 -17.62 6.10 43.91
C THR A 936 -16.23 6.65 43.58
N LEU A 937 -15.56 7.24 44.57
CA LEU A 937 -14.18 7.71 44.50
C LEU A 937 -13.30 6.94 45.51
N GLU A 938 -12.24 6.32 45.03
CA GLU A 938 -11.26 5.58 45.83
C GLU A 938 -9.81 5.80 45.35
N GLY A 939 -8.82 5.30 46.08
CA GLY A 939 -7.39 5.39 45.73
C GLY A 939 -6.58 6.38 46.57
N ALA A 940 -5.27 6.42 46.35
CA ALA A 940 -4.30 7.21 47.13
C ALA A 940 -3.43 8.18 46.29
N GLY A 941 -3.89 8.52 45.09
CA GLY A 941 -3.23 9.39 44.13
C GLY A 941 -3.33 10.89 44.46
N SER A 942 -3.24 11.74 43.44
CA SER A 942 -3.25 13.20 43.61
C SER A 942 -4.13 13.95 42.60
N ILE A 943 -4.68 15.09 43.04
CA ILE A 943 -5.41 16.05 42.23
C ILE A 943 -4.78 17.43 42.45
N THR A 944 -4.21 18.04 41.41
CA THR A 944 -3.47 19.31 41.55
C THR A 944 -3.86 20.37 40.53
N ALA A 945 -4.16 21.58 40.97
CA ALA A 945 -4.35 22.76 40.12
C ALA A 945 -3.51 23.92 40.67
N ASN A 946 -2.19 23.76 40.68
CA ASN A 946 -1.27 24.72 41.29
C ASN A 946 -0.92 25.87 40.35
N GLY A 947 -0.66 27.04 40.93
CA GLY A 947 -0.09 28.17 40.21
C GLY A 947 1.38 27.97 39.90
N GLY A 948 1.80 28.40 38.72
CA GLY A 948 3.18 28.41 38.29
C GLY A 948 3.99 29.52 38.96
N PRO A 949 5.30 29.31 39.18
CA PRO A 949 6.14 30.32 39.78
C PRO A 949 6.39 31.53 38.86
N GLY A 950 6.56 32.73 39.41
CA GLY A 950 7.10 33.87 38.68
C GLY A 950 8.61 33.74 38.47
N SER A 951 9.15 34.35 37.42
CA SER A 951 10.61 34.39 37.23
C SER A 951 11.27 35.14 38.39
N THR A 952 12.32 34.58 39.01
CA THR A 952 13.04 35.21 40.12
C THR A 952 14.43 35.72 39.74
N ALA A 953 14.71 35.95 38.46
CA ALA A 953 16.07 36.21 38.00
C ALA A 953 16.62 37.59 38.42
N TYR A 954 15.77 38.62 38.50
CA TYR A 954 16.19 39.98 38.92
C TYR A 954 15.26 40.59 39.97
N ASN A 955 14.30 41.40 39.53
CA ASN A 955 13.39 42.11 40.43
C ASN A 955 12.15 41.25 40.76
N GLY A 956 11.96 40.14 40.05
CA GLY A 956 10.98 39.10 40.38
C GLY A 956 9.60 39.35 39.77
N GLY A 957 9.12 38.37 39.01
CA GLY A 957 7.73 38.25 38.58
C GLY A 957 6.86 37.70 39.71
N GLY A 958 5.58 38.03 39.70
CA GLY A 958 4.63 37.51 40.69
C GLY A 958 4.29 36.05 40.43
N GLY A 959 4.03 35.28 41.49
CA GLY A 959 3.61 33.88 41.37
C GLY A 959 2.14 33.76 40.93
N GLY A 960 1.81 32.79 40.10
CA GLY A 960 0.43 32.54 39.70
C GLY A 960 -0.41 31.98 40.86
N ALA A 961 -1.69 32.28 40.92
CA ALA A 961 -2.60 31.70 41.92
C ALA A 961 -2.85 30.21 41.66
N GLY A 962 -3.18 29.46 42.71
CA GLY A 962 -3.71 28.10 42.57
C GLY A 962 -5.14 28.12 42.04
N GLY A 963 -5.52 27.16 41.21
CA GLY A 963 -6.78 27.12 40.47
C GLY A 963 -8.00 26.63 41.24
N ARG A 964 -8.95 26.00 40.55
CA ARG A 964 -10.22 25.52 41.12
C ARG A 964 -10.38 24.01 40.98
N ILE A 965 -10.68 23.35 42.09
CA ILE A 965 -10.94 21.91 42.16
C ILE A 965 -12.31 21.72 42.81
N ALA A 966 -13.25 21.09 42.11
CA ALA A 966 -14.54 20.67 42.65
C ALA A 966 -14.66 19.15 42.56
N ILE A 967 -15.06 18.50 43.67
CA ILE A 967 -15.21 17.05 43.74
C ILE A 967 -16.58 16.74 44.35
N GLU A 968 -17.41 16.07 43.57
CA GLU A 968 -18.70 15.50 43.94
C GLU A 968 -18.57 13.99 43.84
N ALA A 969 -18.74 13.30 44.97
CA ALA A 969 -18.72 11.85 45.03
C ALA A 969 -19.86 11.35 45.91
N VAL A 970 -20.68 10.42 45.42
CA VAL A 970 -21.75 9.81 46.24
C VAL A 970 -21.12 9.01 47.38
N ILE A 971 -20.04 8.29 47.09
CA ILE A 971 -19.22 7.54 48.05
C ILE A 971 -17.75 7.94 47.86
N ASP A 972 -17.14 8.65 48.81
CA ASP A 972 -15.69 8.94 48.83
C ASP A 972 -15.00 8.12 49.92
N THR A 973 -14.15 7.17 49.52
CA THR A 973 -13.31 6.34 50.40
C THR A 973 -11.81 6.61 50.20
N SER A 974 -11.49 7.64 49.43
CA SER A 974 -10.15 7.90 48.93
C SER A 974 -9.24 8.59 49.97
N ASP A 975 -7.92 8.39 49.83
CA ASP A 975 -6.86 9.07 50.60
C ASP A 975 -6.00 9.94 49.67
N LEU A 976 -6.68 10.81 48.90
CA LEU A 976 -6.05 11.60 47.84
C LEU A 976 -5.33 12.84 48.37
N THR A 977 -4.19 13.15 47.76
CA THR A 977 -3.54 14.46 47.90
C THR A 977 -4.22 15.49 47.00
N LYS A 978 -4.94 16.46 47.59
CA LYS A 978 -5.67 17.52 46.87
C LYS A 978 -4.95 18.86 47.05
N LEU A 979 -4.41 19.47 45.99
CA LEU A 979 -3.61 20.72 46.06
C LEU A 979 -4.04 21.76 45.02
N ALA A 980 -4.29 22.98 45.47
CA ALA A 980 -4.45 24.15 44.61
C ALA A 980 -3.59 25.29 45.16
N ILE A 981 -2.28 25.07 45.30
CA ILE A 981 -1.38 26.06 45.92
C ILE A 981 -0.99 27.15 44.92
N GLY A 982 -0.78 28.37 45.41
CA GLY A 982 -0.20 29.45 44.60
C GLY A 982 1.29 29.25 44.35
N GLY A 983 1.75 29.68 43.19
CA GLY A 983 3.14 29.64 42.76
C GLY A 983 4.01 30.65 43.51
N ALA A 984 5.29 30.35 43.63
CA ALA A 984 6.26 31.24 44.26
C ALA A 984 6.63 32.42 43.33
N GLY A 985 6.84 33.62 43.86
CA GLY A 985 7.27 34.76 43.06
C GLY A 985 7.76 35.92 43.93
N TYR A 986 7.89 37.13 43.36
CA TYR A 986 8.18 38.35 44.13
C TYR A 986 7.17 38.53 45.27
N GLN A 987 5.89 38.35 44.95
CA GLN A 987 4.89 37.88 45.87
C GLN A 987 4.37 36.53 45.37
N ASN A 988 4.08 35.61 46.29
CA ASN A 988 3.47 34.34 45.95
C ASN A 988 2.03 34.57 45.52
N GLY A 989 1.55 33.75 44.58
CA GLY A 989 0.11 33.69 44.31
C GLY A 989 -0.65 33.17 45.51
N GLU A 990 -1.91 33.57 45.64
CA GLU A 990 -2.78 32.99 46.65
C GLU A 990 -3.10 31.53 46.34
N ILE A 991 -3.42 30.78 47.40
CA ILE A 991 -3.97 29.44 47.28
C ILE A 991 -5.33 29.54 46.59
N GLY A 992 -5.60 28.60 45.70
CA GLY A 992 -6.86 28.41 45.03
C GLY A 992 -7.96 27.84 45.90
N THR A 993 -8.96 27.28 45.25
CA THR A 993 -10.13 26.71 45.92
C THR A 993 -10.23 25.22 45.67
N ILE A 994 -10.44 24.46 46.75
CA ILE A 994 -10.83 23.05 46.70
C ILE A 994 -12.21 22.98 47.35
N TYR A 995 -13.23 22.68 46.55
CA TYR A 995 -14.62 22.61 46.95
C TYR A 995 -15.08 21.13 46.97
N PRO A 996 -15.07 20.47 48.14
CA PRO A 996 -15.80 19.22 48.29
C PRO A 996 -17.31 19.52 48.27
N ILE A 997 -18.10 18.81 47.47
CA ILE A 997 -19.56 18.82 47.53
C ILE A 997 -19.98 17.66 48.44
N PRO A 998 -20.43 17.94 49.67
CA PRO A 998 -20.87 16.90 50.58
C PRO A 998 -22.25 16.41 50.12
N PRO A 999 -22.41 15.12 49.74
CA PRO A 999 -23.69 14.63 49.28
C PRO A 999 -24.69 14.66 50.44
N LYS A 1000 -25.90 15.20 50.18
CA LYS A 1000 -26.92 15.47 51.21
C LYS A 1000 -28.36 15.29 50.70
N SER A 1001 -28.57 14.32 49.83
CA SER A 1001 -29.86 14.09 49.18
C SER A 1001 -30.62 12.89 49.78
N ILE A 1002 -31.96 12.94 49.73
CA ILE A 1002 -32.81 11.76 49.99
C ILE A 1002 -32.96 10.99 48.68
N THR A 1003 -32.60 9.70 48.70
CA THR A 1003 -32.67 8.83 47.51
C THR A 1003 -33.81 7.84 47.58
N SER A 1004 -34.38 7.62 48.77
CA SER A 1004 -35.57 6.79 48.95
C SER A 1004 -36.33 7.21 50.20
N PHE A 1005 -37.66 7.21 50.13
CA PHE A 1005 -38.55 7.48 51.26
C PHE A 1005 -39.79 6.59 51.18
N ILE A 1006 -39.90 5.62 52.08
CA ILE A 1006 -40.95 4.58 52.05
C ILE A 1006 -41.66 4.52 53.40
N ILE A 1007 -42.99 4.47 53.40
CA ILE A 1007 -43.78 4.19 54.61
C ILE A 1007 -44.52 2.86 54.42
N GLU A 1008 -43.94 1.78 54.96
CA GLU A 1008 -44.46 0.42 54.78
C GLU A 1008 -45.91 0.26 55.31
N SER A 1009 -46.24 0.90 56.43
CA SER A 1009 -47.60 0.86 57.01
C SER A 1009 -48.66 1.49 56.11
N LEU A 1010 -48.26 2.31 55.13
CA LEU A 1010 -49.14 2.91 54.13
C LEU A 1010 -49.05 2.22 52.77
N SER A 1011 -48.10 1.28 52.60
CA SER A 1011 -47.75 0.70 51.29
C SER A 1011 -47.46 1.76 50.22
N ALA A 1012 -46.95 2.94 50.63
CA ALA A 1012 -46.72 4.09 49.76
C ALA A 1012 -45.22 4.38 49.62
N ILE A 1013 -44.79 4.63 48.38
CA ILE A 1013 -43.43 5.09 48.03
C ILE A 1013 -43.53 6.58 47.73
N GLY A 1014 -42.68 7.39 48.35
CA GLY A 1014 -42.66 8.82 48.10
C GLY A 1014 -42.02 9.20 46.78
N GLU A 1015 -42.67 10.13 46.08
CA GLU A 1015 -42.12 10.80 44.90
C GLU A 1015 -41.17 11.90 45.37
N ILE A 1016 -39.91 11.84 44.95
CA ILE A 1016 -38.86 12.77 45.37
C ILE A 1016 -38.63 13.78 44.25
N ASP A 1017 -38.80 15.07 44.56
CA ASP A 1017 -38.44 16.20 43.70
C ASP A 1017 -37.17 16.83 44.25
N GLU A 1018 -36.05 16.54 43.58
CA GLU A 1018 -34.71 16.96 44.00
C GLU A 1018 -34.44 18.45 43.73
N ASP A 1019 -35.16 19.07 42.79
CA ASP A 1019 -35.04 20.50 42.50
C ASP A 1019 -35.83 21.33 43.53
N ALA A 1020 -37.03 20.85 43.91
CA ALA A 1020 -37.86 21.48 44.93
C ALA A 1020 -37.48 21.09 46.37
N LYS A 1021 -36.57 20.11 46.54
CA LYS A 1021 -36.20 19.49 47.83
C LYS A 1021 -37.44 19.06 48.61
N SER A 1022 -38.28 18.25 47.97
CA SER A 1022 -39.54 17.78 48.55
C SER A 1022 -39.77 16.30 48.29
N VAL A 1023 -40.55 15.67 49.17
CA VAL A 1023 -41.02 14.28 49.00
C VAL A 1023 -42.52 14.28 49.20
N THR A 1024 -43.27 13.68 48.27
CA THR A 1024 -44.73 13.63 48.35
C THR A 1024 -45.24 12.20 48.37
N LEU A 1025 -46.12 11.89 49.32
CA LEU A 1025 -46.84 10.62 49.42
C LEU A 1025 -48.35 10.88 49.42
N THR A 1026 -49.13 9.95 48.88
CA THR A 1026 -50.59 9.95 49.00
C THR A 1026 -51.04 8.72 49.78
N ALA A 1027 -51.97 8.89 50.72
CA ALA A 1027 -52.53 7.83 51.56
C ALA A 1027 -54.07 7.86 51.54
N PRO A 1028 -54.76 6.72 51.72
CA PRO A 1028 -56.23 6.68 51.67
C PRO A 1028 -56.92 7.58 52.72
N TYR A 1029 -58.11 8.09 52.42
CA TYR A 1029 -58.91 8.92 53.34
C TYR A 1029 -59.09 8.26 54.72
N GLY A 1030 -58.93 9.05 55.78
CA GLY A 1030 -59.11 8.59 57.17
C GLY A 1030 -57.93 7.78 57.72
N THR A 1031 -56.88 7.55 56.92
CA THR A 1031 -55.65 6.91 57.41
C THR A 1031 -55.03 7.74 58.52
N SER A 1032 -54.70 7.10 59.64
CA SER A 1032 -54.03 7.78 60.73
C SER A 1032 -52.62 8.17 60.31
N LEU A 1033 -52.35 9.48 60.33
CA LEU A 1033 -51.04 10.03 60.04
C LEU A 1033 -50.14 10.13 61.29
N ILE A 1034 -50.57 9.54 62.41
CA ILE A 1034 -49.88 9.59 63.71
C ILE A 1034 -48.97 8.37 63.85
N GLY A 1035 -47.71 8.58 64.24
CA GLY A 1035 -46.75 7.54 64.59
C GLY A 1035 -46.18 6.76 63.41
N LEU A 1036 -46.17 7.32 62.20
CA LEU A 1036 -45.65 6.67 61.00
C LEU A 1036 -44.13 6.58 61.03
N THR A 1037 -43.57 5.41 60.72
CA THR A 1037 -42.11 5.15 60.73
C THR A 1037 -41.59 5.02 59.30
N PRO A 1038 -41.10 6.09 58.66
CA PRO A 1038 -40.54 6.02 57.32
C PRO A 1038 -39.16 5.35 57.30
N THR A 1039 -38.93 4.51 56.29
CA THR A 1039 -37.63 3.99 55.92
C THR A 1039 -37.02 4.93 54.87
N ILE A 1040 -35.89 5.53 55.22
CA ILE A 1040 -35.25 6.61 54.44
C ILE A 1040 -33.84 6.19 54.05
N ALA A 1041 -33.49 6.36 52.78
CA ALA A 1041 -32.12 6.27 52.27
C ALA A 1041 -31.61 7.66 51.90
N VAL A 1042 -30.37 7.98 52.28
CA VAL A 1042 -29.72 9.26 52.02
C VAL A 1042 -28.30 9.08 51.54
N THR A 1043 -27.78 10.08 50.83
CA THR A 1043 -26.37 10.15 50.44
C THR A 1043 -25.47 10.81 51.50
N GLY A 1044 -26.08 11.48 52.49
CA GLY A 1044 -25.36 12.05 53.65
C GLY A 1044 -25.04 11.03 54.74
N VAL A 1045 -24.35 11.47 55.80
CA VAL A 1045 -23.98 10.65 56.97
C VAL A 1045 -25.18 10.32 57.86
N SER A 1046 -26.20 11.17 57.89
CA SER A 1046 -27.42 10.90 58.65
C SER A 1046 -28.61 11.68 58.11
N VAL A 1047 -29.81 11.29 58.54
CA VAL A 1047 -31.06 12.04 58.31
C VAL A 1047 -31.78 12.23 59.65
N SER A 1048 -32.41 13.38 59.84
CA SER A 1048 -33.18 13.72 61.03
C SER A 1048 -34.54 14.32 60.63
N PRO A 1049 -35.69 13.74 61.01
CA PRO A 1049 -35.85 12.51 61.80
C PRO A 1049 -35.16 11.27 61.19
N ALA A 1050 -34.64 10.40 62.05
CA ALA A 1050 -33.90 9.21 61.62
C ALA A 1050 -34.80 8.21 60.89
N SER A 1051 -34.23 7.46 59.95
CA SER A 1051 -34.90 6.31 59.32
C SER A 1051 -35.43 5.35 60.39
N GLY A 1052 -36.72 4.99 60.31
CA GLY A 1052 -37.44 4.17 61.28
C GLY A 1052 -37.97 4.91 62.51
N ALA A 1053 -37.72 6.21 62.67
CA ALA A 1053 -38.27 7.00 63.77
C ALA A 1053 -39.75 7.33 63.53
N ALA A 1054 -40.61 7.14 64.53
CA ALA A 1054 -42.02 7.48 64.43
C ALA A 1054 -42.21 9.00 64.28
N GLN A 1055 -43.04 9.42 63.33
CA GLN A 1055 -43.36 10.82 63.02
C GLN A 1055 -44.87 10.98 62.80
N ASP A 1056 -45.39 12.10 63.30
CA ASP A 1056 -46.80 12.47 63.15
C ASP A 1056 -46.92 13.46 61.99
N PHE A 1057 -47.58 13.05 60.91
CA PHE A 1057 -47.87 13.89 59.77
C PHE A 1057 -49.23 14.57 59.91
N THR A 1058 -49.40 15.71 59.25
CA THR A 1058 -50.70 16.36 59.06
C THR A 1058 -50.97 16.44 57.56
N ASP A 1059 -52.19 16.11 57.17
CA ASP A 1059 -52.60 16.07 55.77
C ASP A 1059 -52.26 17.37 55.03
N GLY A 1060 -51.50 17.25 53.94
CA GLY A 1060 -51.08 18.38 53.10
C GLY A 1060 -50.08 19.35 53.75
N VAL A 1061 -49.55 19.03 54.93
CA VAL A 1061 -48.57 19.87 55.64
C VAL A 1061 -47.18 19.20 55.60
N PRO A 1062 -46.17 19.88 55.03
CA PRO A 1062 -44.82 19.32 54.95
C PRO A 1062 -44.14 19.26 56.32
N ILE A 1063 -43.43 18.17 56.59
CA ILE A 1063 -42.50 18.01 57.70
C ILE A 1063 -41.08 18.02 57.16
N THR A 1064 -40.18 18.74 57.85
CA THR A 1064 -38.79 18.85 57.45
C THR A 1064 -37.98 17.61 57.85
N TYR A 1065 -37.33 16.99 56.87
CA TYR A 1065 -36.27 16.00 57.06
C TYR A 1065 -34.94 16.60 56.67
N THR A 1066 -34.00 16.64 57.60
CA THR A 1066 -32.68 17.22 57.41
C THR A 1066 -31.65 16.13 57.17
N VAL A 1067 -31.10 16.06 55.96
CA VAL A 1067 -29.95 15.21 55.64
C VAL A 1067 -28.69 15.94 56.04
N THR A 1068 -27.84 15.30 56.85
CA THR A 1068 -26.55 15.83 57.28
C THR A 1068 -25.43 15.09 56.56
N ALA A 1069 -24.59 15.81 55.84
CA ALA A 1069 -23.43 15.25 55.16
C ALA A 1069 -22.25 15.03 56.12
N TYR A 1070 -21.15 14.43 55.62
CA TYR A 1070 -19.96 14.13 56.42
C TYR A 1070 -19.22 15.37 56.91
N ASP A 1071 -19.34 16.48 56.19
CA ASP A 1071 -18.78 17.78 56.57
C ASP A 1071 -19.68 18.54 57.55
N THR A 1072 -20.76 17.90 58.02
CA THR A 1072 -21.81 18.44 58.91
C THR A 1072 -22.74 19.47 58.26
N SER A 1073 -22.58 19.79 56.98
CA SER A 1073 -23.55 20.61 56.26
C SER A 1073 -24.87 19.86 56.11
N THR A 1074 -25.97 20.60 56.00
CA THR A 1074 -27.32 20.02 55.99
C THR A 1074 -28.11 20.40 54.75
N GLN A 1075 -29.10 19.57 54.41
CA GLN A 1075 -30.13 19.86 53.42
C GLN A 1075 -31.49 19.45 53.98
N ASP A 1076 -32.43 20.37 53.93
CA ASP A 1076 -33.79 20.15 54.36
C ASP A 1076 -34.65 19.69 53.18
N TYR A 1077 -35.48 18.68 53.42
CA TYR A 1077 -36.51 18.18 52.53
C TYR A 1077 -37.90 18.36 53.15
N GLY A 1078 -38.84 18.93 52.41
CA GLY A 1078 -40.24 18.99 52.82
C GLY A 1078 -40.96 17.70 52.46
N VAL A 1079 -41.24 16.84 53.44
CA VAL A 1079 -41.99 15.60 53.24
C VAL A 1079 -43.47 15.83 53.53
N THR A 1080 -44.31 15.70 52.51
CA THR A 1080 -45.76 15.91 52.60
C THR A 1080 -46.49 14.59 52.38
N ILE A 1081 -47.45 14.28 53.25
CA ILE A 1081 -48.40 13.18 53.04
C ILE A 1081 -49.77 13.80 52.81
N ASN A 1082 -50.35 13.53 51.65
CA ASN A 1082 -51.71 13.93 51.30
C ASN A 1082 -52.66 12.76 51.56
N LEU A 1083 -53.77 12.99 52.26
CA LEU A 1083 -54.86 12.04 52.32
C LEU A 1083 -55.73 12.19 51.06
N ASP A 1084 -56.15 11.07 50.50
CA ASP A 1084 -57.19 11.07 49.49
C ASP A 1084 -58.47 11.71 50.05
N PRO A 1085 -59.27 12.40 49.24
CA PRO A 1085 -60.58 12.92 49.65
C PRO A 1085 -61.55 11.77 50.00
N PRO A 1086 -62.55 12.00 50.88
CA PRO A 1086 -63.54 10.98 51.24
C PRO A 1086 -64.34 10.53 50.02
N SER A 1087 -64.61 9.22 49.93
CA SER A 1087 -65.45 8.67 48.85
C SER A 1087 -66.89 9.16 48.97
N SER A 1088 -67.46 9.61 47.86
CA SER A 1088 -68.87 10.05 47.73
C SER A 1088 -69.81 8.94 47.23
N ASN A 1089 -69.33 7.70 47.14
CA ASN A 1089 -70.12 6.58 46.62
C ASN A 1089 -71.07 6.03 47.69
N ASN A 1090 -72.38 6.24 47.50
CA ASN A 1090 -73.47 5.80 48.37
C ASN A 1090 -74.42 4.82 47.64
N THR A 1091 -73.94 4.17 46.57
CA THR A 1091 -74.76 3.29 45.75
C THR A 1091 -74.70 1.84 46.21
N ILE A 1092 -75.71 1.05 45.89
CA ILE A 1092 -75.76 -0.39 46.17
C ILE A 1092 -76.20 -1.17 44.94
N THR A 1093 -75.83 -2.43 44.90
CA THR A 1093 -76.24 -3.35 43.83
C THR A 1093 -76.79 -4.64 44.43
N SER A 1094 -77.49 -5.43 43.63
CA SER A 1094 -77.93 -6.77 44.01
C SER A 1094 -77.90 -7.68 42.80
N ALA A 1095 -77.49 -8.93 43.01
CA ALA A 1095 -77.64 -9.99 42.01
C ALA A 1095 -79.03 -10.66 42.07
N VAL A 1096 -79.83 -10.38 43.11
CA VAL A 1096 -81.10 -11.07 43.40
C VAL A 1096 -82.30 -10.15 43.22
N TYR A 1097 -82.19 -8.89 43.65
CA TYR A 1097 -83.24 -7.88 43.51
C TYR A 1097 -82.92 -6.92 42.37
N THR A 1098 -83.94 -6.24 41.88
CA THR A 1098 -83.74 -5.15 40.91
C THR A 1098 -83.59 -3.85 41.67
N VAL A 1099 -82.39 -3.28 41.66
CA VAL A 1099 -82.05 -2.00 42.30
C VAL A 1099 -82.02 -0.91 41.23
N SER A 1100 -82.68 0.22 41.44
CA SER A 1100 -82.59 1.35 40.50
C SER A 1100 -81.28 2.13 40.65
N THR A 1101 -80.75 2.63 39.54
CA THR A 1101 -79.49 3.37 39.45
C THR A 1101 -79.70 4.77 38.86
N GLY A 1102 -80.71 5.49 39.36
CA GLY A 1102 -81.15 6.77 38.81
C GLY A 1102 -80.30 7.99 39.19
N GLY A 1103 -79.40 7.86 40.17
CA GLY A 1103 -78.57 8.97 40.67
C GLY A 1103 -79.38 10.05 41.41
N THR A 1104 -80.54 9.69 41.95
CA THR A 1104 -81.42 10.59 42.72
C THR A 1104 -81.33 10.31 44.23
N ALA A 1105 -81.81 11.23 45.07
CA ALA A 1105 -81.76 11.06 46.53
C ALA A 1105 -82.65 9.90 47.06
N ILE A 1106 -83.58 9.39 46.24
CA ILE A 1106 -84.46 8.27 46.57
C ILE A 1106 -84.51 7.28 45.41
N GLU A 1107 -84.06 6.07 45.65
CA GLU A 1107 -84.02 4.95 44.71
C GLU A 1107 -84.92 3.80 45.20
N THR A 1108 -85.07 2.72 44.43
CA THR A 1108 -86.00 1.62 44.73
C THR A 1108 -85.34 0.25 44.63
N ILE A 1109 -85.80 -0.68 45.47
CA ILE A 1109 -85.46 -2.10 45.40
C ILE A 1109 -86.78 -2.86 45.21
N VAL A 1110 -86.92 -3.56 44.09
CA VAL A 1110 -88.14 -4.29 43.72
C VAL A 1110 -87.83 -5.77 43.44
N ASN A 1111 -88.88 -6.58 43.26
CA ASN A 1111 -88.81 -8.04 43.11
C ASN A 1111 -88.33 -8.76 44.38
N VAL A 1112 -88.64 -8.21 45.55
CA VAL A 1112 -88.29 -8.82 46.83
C VAL A 1112 -89.37 -9.85 47.23
N PRO A 1113 -89.02 -11.11 47.54
CA PRO A 1113 -89.98 -12.15 47.90
C PRO A 1113 -90.74 -11.86 49.20
N PHE A 1114 -92.02 -12.25 49.27
CA PHE A 1114 -92.83 -12.17 50.49
C PHE A 1114 -92.25 -13.02 51.62
N GLY A 1115 -92.22 -12.47 52.83
CA GLY A 1115 -91.74 -13.18 54.02
C GLY A 1115 -90.21 -13.37 54.08
N ILE A 1116 -89.43 -12.67 53.23
CA ILE A 1116 -87.97 -12.72 53.31
C ILE A 1116 -87.48 -12.17 54.65
N SER A 1117 -86.57 -12.88 55.29
CA SER A 1117 -85.98 -12.40 56.54
C SER A 1117 -85.13 -11.15 56.28
N LEU A 1118 -85.03 -10.26 57.26
CA LEU A 1118 -84.16 -9.07 57.15
C LEU A 1118 -82.70 -9.46 56.84
N ALA A 1119 -82.25 -10.56 57.44
CA ALA A 1119 -80.90 -11.08 57.24
C ALA A 1119 -80.65 -11.53 55.79
N ASP A 1120 -81.58 -12.29 55.20
CA ASP A 1120 -81.46 -12.76 53.82
C ASP A 1120 -81.65 -11.63 52.81
N PHE A 1121 -82.49 -10.63 53.15
CA PHE A 1121 -82.64 -9.42 52.35
C PHE A 1121 -81.33 -8.63 52.26
N LEU A 1122 -80.73 -8.30 53.41
CA LEU A 1122 -79.49 -7.52 53.44
C LEU A 1122 -78.30 -8.29 52.85
N ALA A 1123 -78.22 -9.61 53.06
CA ALA A 1123 -77.13 -10.44 52.54
C ALA A 1123 -77.08 -10.50 51.00
N ALA A 1124 -78.20 -10.23 50.32
CA ALA A 1124 -78.29 -10.22 48.86
C ALA A 1124 -77.95 -8.84 48.25
N LEU A 1125 -77.61 -7.84 49.06
CA LEU A 1125 -77.16 -6.52 48.61
C LEU A 1125 -75.62 -6.43 48.68
N THR A 1126 -75.03 -5.67 47.77
CA THR A 1126 -73.58 -5.44 47.69
C THR A 1126 -73.28 -3.95 47.64
N ALA A 1127 -72.32 -3.51 48.47
CA ALA A 1127 -71.93 -2.11 48.57
C ALA A 1127 -71.28 -1.63 47.26
N GLY A 1128 -71.44 -0.35 46.93
CA GLY A 1128 -70.72 0.31 45.84
C GLY A 1128 -69.25 0.63 46.19
N ASP A 1129 -68.95 0.80 47.47
CA ASP A 1129 -67.61 1.08 48.03
C ASP A 1129 -67.45 0.38 49.40
N GLU A 1130 -66.24 0.04 49.80
CA GLU A 1130 -65.94 -0.64 51.08
C GLU A 1130 -66.23 0.25 52.30
N TYR A 1131 -66.19 1.58 52.11
CA TYR A 1131 -66.32 2.54 53.21
C TYR A 1131 -67.72 3.14 53.40
N GLN A 1132 -68.72 2.67 52.65
CA GLN A 1132 -70.10 3.13 52.82
C GLN A 1132 -70.81 2.40 53.98
N SER A 1133 -71.73 3.08 54.64
CA SER A 1133 -72.59 2.52 55.68
C SER A 1133 -74.04 2.46 55.21
N TRP A 1134 -74.82 1.58 55.82
CA TRP A 1134 -76.22 1.37 55.44
C TRP A 1134 -77.03 1.27 56.71
N ASN A 1135 -78.05 2.10 56.81
CA ASN A 1135 -78.99 2.08 57.92
C ASN A 1135 -80.25 1.32 57.49
N SER A 1136 -80.42 0.13 58.06
CA SER A 1136 -81.58 -0.75 57.88
C SER A 1136 -82.59 -0.66 59.02
N SER A 1137 -82.50 0.34 59.91
CA SER A 1137 -83.37 0.47 61.10
C SER A 1137 -84.86 0.48 60.77
N ASP A 1138 -85.21 0.97 59.58
CA ASP A 1138 -86.59 1.14 59.13
C ASP A 1138 -87.12 -0.12 58.43
N LEU A 1139 -86.28 -1.15 58.26
CA LEU A 1139 -86.66 -2.47 57.75
C LEU A 1139 -87.02 -3.41 58.90
N THR A 1140 -88.15 -4.11 58.79
CA THR A 1140 -88.58 -5.14 59.76
C THR A 1140 -88.13 -6.53 59.33
N ASP A 1141 -88.28 -7.51 60.23
CA ASP A 1141 -88.05 -8.93 59.95
C ASP A 1141 -89.36 -9.72 60.16
N PRO A 1142 -90.00 -10.29 59.11
CA PRO A 1142 -89.60 -10.22 57.70
C PRO A 1142 -89.76 -8.81 57.10
N VAL A 1143 -89.05 -8.54 56.00
CA VAL A 1143 -89.06 -7.24 55.33
C VAL A 1143 -90.43 -6.99 54.71
N VAL A 1144 -91.00 -5.80 54.92
CA VAL A 1144 -92.29 -5.40 54.35
C VAL A 1144 -92.14 -4.28 53.33
N SER A 1145 -93.14 -4.13 52.46
CA SER A 1145 -93.10 -3.17 51.36
C SER A 1145 -93.13 -1.72 51.89
N ARG A 1146 -92.49 -0.82 51.13
CA ARG A 1146 -92.29 0.63 51.36
C ARG A 1146 -91.39 1.02 52.54
N GLN A 1147 -90.59 0.10 53.04
CA GLN A 1147 -89.55 0.42 54.03
C GLN A 1147 -88.29 0.96 53.36
N GLU A 1148 -87.52 1.74 54.12
CA GLU A 1148 -86.40 2.51 53.61
C GLU A 1148 -85.07 1.93 54.10
N LEU A 1149 -84.12 1.77 53.18
CA LEU A 1149 -82.72 1.46 53.44
C LEU A 1149 -81.88 2.68 53.06
N ILE A 1150 -81.30 3.37 54.04
CA ILE A 1150 -80.50 4.57 53.76
C ILE A 1150 -79.04 4.16 53.63
N VAL A 1151 -78.42 4.44 52.49
CA VAL A 1151 -77.01 4.16 52.24
C VAL A 1151 -76.26 5.48 52.26
N THR A 1152 -75.22 5.57 53.08
CA THR A 1152 -74.44 6.79 53.30
C THR A 1152 -72.99 6.54 52.92
N ALA A 1153 -72.48 7.35 52.01
CA ALA A 1153 -71.08 7.37 51.60
C ALA A 1153 -70.18 7.87 52.72
N GLN A 1154 -68.86 7.70 52.55
CA GLN A 1154 -67.86 8.11 53.52
C GLN A 1154 -67.80 9.64 53.72
N ASP A 1155 -68.20 10.42 52.70
CA ASP A 1155 -68.32 11.89 52.77
C ASP A 1155 -69.61 12.40 53.44
N GLY A 1156 -70.51 11.49 53.84
CA GLY A 1156 -71.78 11.81 54.49
C GLY A 1156 -72.97 12.04 53.55
N THR A 1157 -72.78 11.96 52.22
CA THR A 1157 -73.89 11.96 51.26
C THR A 1157 -74.68 10.66 51.35
N SER A 1158 -76.01 10.71 51.27
CA SER A 1158 -76.86 9.52 51.40
C SER A 1158 -77.91 9.39 50.31
N VAL A 1159 -78.25 8.14 49.98
CA VAL A 1159 -79.34 7.75 49.08
C VAL A 1159 -80.28 6.81 49.83
N THR A 1160 -81.57 7.10 49.77
CA THR A 1160 -82.61 6.25 50.40
C THR A 1160 -83.16 5.26 49.39
N TYR A 1161 -83.10 3.97 49.67
CA TYR A 1161 -83.67 2.91 48.84
C TYR A 1161 -85.00 2.40 49.43
N VAL A 1162 -86.11 2.62 48.72
CA VAL A 1162 -87.45 2.16 49.12
C VAL A 1162 -87.71 0.75 48.60
N VAL A 1163 -87.99 -0.20 49.51
CA VAL A 1163 -88.14 -1.64 49.22
C VAL A 1163 -89.58 -2.00 48.87
N TYR A 1164 -89.82 -2.81 47.84
CA TYR A 1164 -91.17 -3.32 47.49
C TYR A 1164 -91.23 -4.85 47.45
N ILE A 1165 -92.17 -5.43 48.21
CA ILE A 1165 -92.38 -6.89 48.37
C ILE A 1165 -93.56 -7.38 47.51
N ASN A 1166 -93.51 -8.62 47.01
CA ASN A 1166 -94.63 -9.27 46.28
C ASN A 1166 -95.78 -9.74 47.21
N LEU A 1167 -97.07 -9.75 46.82
CA LEU A 1167 -98.25 -9.99 47.71
C LEU A 1167 -99.04 -11.31 47.44
N THR A 1168 -99.71 -11.89 48.47
CA THR A 1168 -100.48 -13.17 48.45
C THR A 1168 -102.03 -12.96 48.48
N PRO A 1169 -102.87 -13.62 47.63
CA PRO A 1169 -104.34 -13.40 47.59
C PRO A 1169 -105.15 -14.12 48.68
N GLY A 1170 -106.17 -13.44 49.25
CA GLY A 1170 -107.11 -14.00 50.24
C GLY A 1170 -106.82 -13.65 51.72
N ASP A 1171 -105.70 -13.00 51.99
CA ASP A 1171 -105.29 -12.52 53.31
C ASP A 1171 -105.85 -11.09 53.54
N VAL A 1172 -106.72 -10.94 54.55
CA VAL A 1172 -107.58 -9.77 54.75
C VAL A 1172 -106.95 -8.78 55.72
N ASN A 1173 -106.22 -9.29 56.71
CA ASN A 1173 -105.52 -8.51 57.72
C ASN A 1173 -104.06 -8.21 57.34
N HIS A 1174 -103.59 -8.77 56.22
CA HIS A 1174 -102.26 -8.60 55.65
C HIS A 1174 -101.13 -9.19 56.52
N ASP A 1175 -101.41 -10.28 57.23
CA ASP A 1175 -100.45 -10.96 58.10
C ASP A 1175 -99.64 -12.07 57.39
N GLY A 1176 -99.95 -12.34 56.13
CA GLY A 1176 -99.29 -13.31 55.28
C GLY A 1176 -99.90 -14.71 55.30
N LEU A 1177 -100.95 -14.94 56.08
CA LEU A 1177 -101.67 -16.21 56.16
C LEU A 1177 -103.14 -15.99 55.79
N VAL A 1178 -103.80 -17.04 55.28
CA VAL A 1178 -105.26 -17.01 55.08
C VAL A 1178 -105.87 -17.86 56.20
N ALA A 1179 -106.25 -17.21 57.31
CA ALA A 1179 -106.69 -17.86 58.53
C ALA A 1179 -108.16 -17.56 58.87
N MET A 1180 -108.68 -18.25 59.88
CA MET A 1180 -110.06 -18.03 60.34
C MET A 1180 -110.31 -16.57 60.77
N GLU A 1181 -109.25 -15.88 61.18
CA GLU A 1181 -109.27 -14.47 61.57
C GLU A 1181 -109.54 -13.56 60.36
N ASP A 1182 -108.98 -13.88 59.19
CA ASP A 1182 -109.29 -13.22 57.92
C ASP A 1182 -110.73 -13.47 57.50
N LEU A 1183 -111.20 -14.71 57.66
CA LEU A 1183 -112.60 -15.01 57.40
C LEU A 1183 -113.53 -14.19 58.31
N ILE A 1184 -113.18 -14.06 59.59
CA ILE A 1184 -113.96 -13.29 60.56
C ILE A 1184 -113.96 -11.81 60.18
N LEU A 1185 -112.81 -11.24 59.81
CA LEU A 1185 -112.70 -9.84 59.37
C LEU A 1185 -113.43 -9.59 58.05
N ALA A 1186 -113.34 -10.50 57.09
CA ALA A 1186 -114.08 -10.43 55.83
C ALA A 1186 -115.60 -10.49 56.07
N ILE A 1187 -116.09 -11.39 56.93
CA ILE A 1187 -117.52 -11.49 57.28
C ILE A 1187 -117.97 -10.23 58.04
N GLN A 1188 -117.16 -9.69 58.96
CA GLN A 1188 -117.47 -8.46 59.68
C GLN A 1188 -117.57 -7.26 58.72
N ALA A 1189 -116.67 -7.17 57.75
CA ALA A 1189 -116.71 -6.17 56.69
C ALA A 1189 -117.93 -6.36 55.76
N THR A 1190 -118.24 -7.59 55.33
CA THR A 1190 -119.43 -7.91 54.53
C THR A 1190 -120.74 -7.63 55.28
N ALA A 1191 -120.75 -7.77 56.61
CA ALA A 1191 -121.89 -7.45 57.47
C ALA A 1191 -121.98 -5.95 57.83
N GLY A 1192 -120.99 -5.14 57.43
CA GLY A 1192 -120.93 -3.70 57.73
C GLY A 1192 -120.73 -3.36 59.21
N LEU A 1193 -120.17 -4.29 59.99
CA LEU A 1193 -119.83 -4.06 61.39
C LEU A 1193 -118.50 -3.31 61.48
N GLU A 1194 -118.39 -2.37 62.43
CA GLU A 1194 -117.13 -1.67 62.71
C GLU A 1194 -116.04 -2.67 63.10
N THR A 1195 -115.00 -2.79 62.29
CA THR A 1195 -113.84 -3.65 62.56
C THR A 1195 -112.77 -2.87 63.34
N ALA A 1196 -112.15 -3.54 64.31
CA ALA A 1196 -111.09 -2.94 65.13
C ALA A 1196 -109.74 -2.80 64.39
N ALA A 1197 -109.62 -3.40 63.20
CA ALA A 1197 -108.43 -3.37 62.35
C ALA A 1197 -108.78 -2.91 60.91
N PRO A 1198 -107.87 -2.18 60.23
CA PRO A 1198 -108.04 -1.80 58.83
C PRO A 1198 -108.04 -3.03 57.92
N VAL A 1199 -108.87 -2.99 56.88
CA VAL A 1199 -109.09 -4.09 55.95
C VAL A 1199 -108.50 -3.73 54.59
N TYR A 1200 -107.71 -4.64 54.00
CA TYR A 1200 -106.93 -4.38 52.77
C TYR A 1200 -107.54 -5.08 51.54
N GLY A 1201 -107.52 -4.41 50.38
CA GLY A 1201 -108.29 -4.79 49.18
C GLY A 1201 -107.94 -6.12 48.50
N ASN A 1202 -106.96 -6.88 49.00
CA ASN A 1202 -106.55 -8.18 48.43
C ASN A 1202 -107.45 -9.34 48.87
N ALA A 1203 -108.36 -9.09 49.80
CA ALA A 1203 -109.41 -10.00 50.20
C ALA A 1203 -110.60 -10.01 49.22
N ASP A 1204 -110.74 -8.98 48.39
CA ASP A 1204 -111.73 -8.94 47.32
C ASP A 1204 -111.22 -9.75 46.13
N VAL A 1205 -111.40 -11.07 46.23
CA VAL A 1205 -110.87 -12.03 45.27
C VAL A 1205 -111.66 -12.07 43.97
N ASN A 1206 -112.87 -11.52 43.98
CA ASN A 1206 -113.68 -11.39 42.77
C ASN A 1206 -113.46 -10.02 42.07
N GLY A 1207 -112.87 -9.04 42.76
CA GLY A 1207 -112.46 -7.75 42.24
C GLY A 1207 -113.59 -6.73 42.08
N ASP A 1208 -114.71 -6.90 42.78
CA ASP A 1208 -115.88 -6.00 42.69
C ASP A 1208 -115.75 -4.72 43.56
N GLY A 1209 -114.62 -4.59 44.25
CA GLY A 1209 -114.21 -3.47 45.09
C GLY A 1209 -114.79 -3.52 46.50
N VAL A 1210 -115.57 -4.54 46.85
CA VAL A 1210 -116.29 -4.61 48.12
C VAL A 1210 -116.19 -6.02 48.69
N LEU A 1211 -115.84 -6.16 49.97
CA LEU A 1211 -115.80 -7.49 50.57
C LEU A 1211 -117.19 -8.08 50.73
N GLY A 1212 -117.52 -9.02 49.83
CA GLY A 1212 -118.83 -9.64 49.72
C GLY A 1212 -118.87 -11.07 50.27
N LEU A 1213 -120.07 -11.66 50.16
CA LEU A 1213 -120.31 -13.04 50.54
C LEU A 1213 -119.43 -14.01 49.73
N THR A 1214 -119.12 -13.67 48.48
CA THR A 1214 -118.27 -14.45 47.56
C THR A 1214 -116.83 -14.52 48.07
N ASP A 1215 -116.33 -13.40 48.57
CA ASP A 1215 -114.95 -13.24 49.01
C ASP A 1215 -114.76 -13.91 50.37
N SER A 1216 -115.72 -13.71 51.27
CA SER A 1216 -115.83 -14.48 52.51
C SER A 1216 -115.90 -15.99 52.22
N LEU A 1217 -116.58 -16.43 51.15
CA LEU A 1217 -116.65 -17.85 50.78
C LEU A 1217 -115.30 -18.39 50.27
N TYR A 1218 -114.53 -17.58 49.52
CA TYR A 1218 -113.18 -17.96 49.07
C TYR A 1218 -112.26 -18.13 50.27
N ILE A 1219 -112.24 -17.14 51.16
CA ILE A 1219 -111.42 -17.18 52.37
C ILE A 1219 -111.85 -18.38 53.23
N MET A 1220 -113.16 -18.64 53.38
CA MET A 1220 -113.64 -19.82 54.11
C MET A 1220 -113.16 -21.13 53.51
N ARG A 1221 -113.09 -21.21 52.17
CA ARG A 1221 -112.59 -22.40 51.47
C ARG A 1221 -111.08 -22.58 51.65
N GLU A 1222 -110.32 -21.50 51.66
CA GLU A 1222 -108.87 -21.54 51.86
C GLU A 1222 -108.51 -21.83 53.33
N VAL A 1223 -109.31 -21.38 54.29
CA VAL A 1223 -109.12 -21.72 55.72
C VAL A 1223 -109.48 -23.18 56.04
N LEU A 1224 -110.37 -23.81 55.26
CA LEU A 1224 -110.77 -25.20 55.44
C LEU A 1224 -109.85 -26.23 54.76
N GLN A 1225 -108.94 -25.78 53.89
CA GLN A 1225 -107.91 -26.61 53.24
C GLN A 1225 -106.65 -26.64 54.10
#